data_AF-A0A2V3HUK6-F1
#
_entry.id   AF-A0A2V3HUK6-F1
#
_cell.length_a   1.000
_cell.length_b   1.000
_cell.length_c   1.000
_cell.angle_alpha   90.00
_cell.angle_beta   90.00
_cell.angle_gamma   90.00
#
_symmetry.space_group_name_H-M   'P 1'
#
loop_
_entity.id
_entity.type
_entity.pdbx_description
1 polymer ?
#
loop_
_entity_poly.entity_id
_entity_poly.type
_entity_poly.pdbx_seq_one_letter_code
_entity_poly.pdbx_strand_id
1 'polypeptide(L)'
;MARSPLVVGGYKPLPVSLLVLLLLASGCLGLFEDEVVDAEPAVDEPPTLVYAGVGDIDFGGSALIAGTVGDEHPAEVKVTVSISIPWGTVHVSPDEGGNWEFRMSGLNPGTYFANVTAKDSAGQQSQTISHSFNVNPPVEVDVILSMGNTEVLFEPDSMATASGQVVHADLDSCTVSATDEEGVSRQLGIDTESGSFVLRIDMLGREETDLTRTVTASCGRWTISQAIETVHFTRAGEVFADSDGDGVADENDGCPEGDSFISSVTTDWDGDGCYDISEDLDDDNDGVADPLDNCPKGQLNWFSTPDIDKDGDGCLDATEDDDDDGDGILDAADSCLDSPYGWSSTFANDHDRDGCKDSSEDDDDDSDTIPDLLDDCPKGVVGWVPDASTDRDGDGCRDSDEDDDDDNDLVPDANDTCPDTTLGAPVDEYGCADYQRDTDGDGVTDDLDLCPGTPTGMIANEQGCADLDGDGVFANVDQCPGSQRKWTVDAAGCNVLQHPVPWNGSGPYTTDRFGRVGTMMIQTTSGNWRIQDAWDGNHTYLFIFNQKSNSYMSNLWGQNVGDLLGATPSNTHVFFGSYDSDYANDVSGMKARVDSWLGNQPQEVRDSWSGRLHYVNERGWDVDGSLRDVIGDWSKFYYGIDRFQRWRELGSMFDWQTSSCCYRLDYIANEPNMWNKEFEVELRRTDPAVTVIDIWSGERHSGGWGGGHTSYLNGTLPNASTMQGFNTMEVYMHHACSEHRDRYGIDDDGDGTTDRYGGCHEWDYIQYLYICDAGNSSVCGTEIGRYITTYGREGKWITDTSALLWLIKDGGERRFRYSGANGGWLNVSIILSTWEDDGMRPVHGESAFSGGTFNSEYNNQSRYKRVHAVNSSSAFDKVEIVSWVTGHGFGNDPNNCAEFCNHEHRFSMNGHDATEDHPLAGNSSVGSDRQGCKKTMDEGTVANQYGSWPYGRAGWCPGQQTDLWLHDITGWITINGTNDLLYQGLWDGQQYTETSSNPNIRANIMIVYYENISNAALASSQPDPTSVQACQPSDTAHQPSVSEGSEMWARDERRASVEE
;
A
#
# COMPACT_ATOMS: atom_id res chain seq x y z
N MET A 1 -30.67 -61.17 -30.29
CA MET A 1 -31.02 -62.61 -30.35
C MET A 1 -30.49 -63.29 -29.09
N ALA A 2 -30.93 -64.51 -28.77
CA ALA A 2 -30.68 -65.13 -27.46
C ALA A 2 -29.48 -66.09 -27.42
N ARG A 3 -28.74 -66.11 -26.30
CA ARG A 3 -28.57 -67.30 -25.41
C ARG A 3 -27.62 -67.04 -24.21
N SER A 4 -27.97 -67.63 -23.07
CA SER A 4 -27.18 -67.82 -21.83
C SER A 4 -26.34 -69.13 -21.93
N PRO A 5 -25.71 -69.72 -20.87
CA PRO A 5 -25.58 -69.35 -19.44
C PRO A 5 -24.15 -69.60 -18.85
N LEU A 6 -24.07 -69.95 -17.54
CA LEU A 6 -22.91 -70.41 -16.72
C LEU A 6 -22.10 -69.27 -16.08
N VAL A 7 -21.94 -69.12 -14.75
CA VAL A 7 -22.16 -69.96 -13.54
C VAL A 7 -21.12 -71.08 -13.31
N VAL A 8 -20.25 -70.91 -12.30
CA VAL A 8 -20.05 -71.77 -11.10
C VAL A 8 -18.99 -71.12 -10.19
N GLY A 9 -19.23 -71.10 -8.86
CA GLY A 9 -18.24 -70.72 -7.84
C GLY A 9 -17.89 -71.90 -6.91
N GLY A 10 -16.73 -71.86 -6.22
CA GLY A 10 -16.12 -73.08 -5.64
C GLY A 10 -15.21 -72.94 -4.41
N TYR A 11 -15.61 -72.16 -3.39
CA TYR A 11 -15.29 -72.29 -1.95
C TYR A 11 -13.93 -72.82 -1.41
N LYS A 12 -13.33 -71.99 -0.53
CA LYS A 12 -12.48 -72.26 0.67
C LYS A 12 -10.96 -72.59 0.52
N PRO A 13 -10.09 -71.80 1.18
CA PRO A 13 -8.71 -72.15 1.53
C PRO A 13 -8.54 -72.59 3.02
N LEU A 14 -7.27 -72.82 3.42
CA LEU A 14 -6.68 -73.15 4.75
C LEU A 14 -6.37 -74.64 5.04
N PRO A 15 -5.31 -74.97 5.83
CA PRO A 15 -4.19 -74.13 6.32
C PRO A 15 -2.79 -74.67 5.92
N VAL A 16 -1.75 -73.82 5.96
CA VAL A 16 -0.33 -74.22 5.77
C VAL A 16 0.53 -73.87 7.00
N SER A 17 0.02 -74.14 8.20
CA SER A 17 0.70 -73.88 9.48
C SER A 17 1.84 -74.86 9.81
N LEU A 18 2.36 -75.59 8.82
CA LEU A 18 3.32 -76.69 9.02
C LEU A 18 4.71 -76.45 8.37
N LEU A 19 4.86 -75.41 7.52
CA LEU A 19 6.12 -75.13 6.84
C LEU A 19 7.03 -74.14 7.60
N VAL A 20 6.42 -73.23 8.37
CA VAL A 20 7.12 -72.10 9.03
C VAL A 20 8.03 -72.56 10.18
N LEU A 21 7.67 -73.64 10.89
CA LEU A 21 8.38 -74.10 12.08
C LEU A 21 9.77 -74.73 11.80
N LEU A 22 10.15 -74.90 10.54
CA LEU A 22 11.38 -75.59 10.12
C LEU A 22 12.51 -74.67 9.65
N LEU A 23 12.26 -73.36 9.49
CA LEU A 23 13.26 -72.39 9.01
C LEU A 23 13.89 -71.52 10.13
N LEU A 24 13.28 -71.49 11.32
CA LEU A 24 13.75 -70.69 12.47
C LEU A 24 14.96 -71.30 13.24
N ALA A 25 15.71 -72.22 12.62
CA ALA A 25 16.69 -73.07 13.31
C ALA A 25 18.16 -72.90 12.87
N SER A 26 18.47 -72.00 11.94
CA SER A 26 19.83 -71.74 11.45
C SER A 26 20.08 -70.24 11.29
N GLY A 27 20.65 -69.62 12.33
CA GLY A 27 20.84 -68.17 12.40
C GLY A 27 21.90 -67.62 11.43
N CYS A 28 21.43 -67.07 10.32
CA CYS A 28 22.03 -66.05 9.45
C CYS A 28 20.90 -65.50 8.56
N LEU A 29 21.11 -64.35 7.89
CA LEU A 29 20.08 -63.43 7.38
C LEU A 29 19.50 -62.58 8.53
N GLY A 30 19.57 -61.25 8.54
CA GLY A 30 19.88 -60.33 7.43
C GLY A 30 18.58 -59.89 6.75
N LEU A 31 18.33 -58.58 6.79
CA LEU A 31 17.20 -57.97 6.11
C LEU A 31 17.32 -58.27 4.62
N PHE A 32 16.24 -58.76 4.01
CA PHE A 32 16.09 -58.68 2.56
C PHE A 32 15.47 -57.32 2.27
N GLU A 33 16.09 -56.56 1.36
CA GLU A 33 15.39 -55.49 0.67
C GLU A 33 14.16 -56.06 -0.04
N ASP A 34 13.02 -55.37 0.03
CA ASP A 34 12.04 -55.47 -1.04
C ASP A 34 12.69 -54.91 -2.31
N GLU A 35 12.49 -55.56 -3.46
CA GLU A 35 12.91 -55.00 -4.75
C GLU A 35 12.10 -53.72 -5.00
N VAL A 36 12.70 -52.57 -4.66
CA VAL A 36 12.34 -51.29 -5.25
C VAL A 36 12.45 -51.50 -6.76
N VAL A 37 11.30 -51.45 -7.44
CA VAL A 37 11.33 -51.14 -8.86
C VAL A 37 11.81 -49.70 -8.92
N ASP A 38 13.10 -49.53 -9.20
CA ASP A 38 13.65 -48.21 -9.50
C ASP A 38 12.84 -47.65 -10.67
N ALA A 39 11.89 -46.77 -10.35
CA ALA A 39 11.61 -45.66 -11.23
C ALA A 39 12.97 -44.94 -11.36
N GLU A 40 13.57 -45.00 -12.55
CA GLU A 40 14.79 -44.25 -12.81
C GLU A 40 14.53 -42.80 -12.35
N PRO A 41 15.45 -42.19 -11.58
CA PRO A 41 15.22 -40.86 -11.02
C PRO A 41 14.82 -39.94 -12.17
N ALA A 42 13.73 -39.19 -11.99
CA ALA A 42 13.22 -38.27 -13.00
C ALA A 42 14.42 -37.45 -13.52
N VAL A 43 14.73 -37.63 -14.80
CA VAL A 43 15.92 -37.01 -15.38
C VAL A 43 15.61 -35.54 -15.51
N ASP A 44 16.22 -34.78 -14.62
CA ASP A 44 16.34 -33.32 -14.63
C ASP A 44 16.71 -32.86 -16.05
N GLU A 45 15.73 -32.43 -16.86
CA GLU A 45 15.94 -31.95 -18.23
C GLU A 45 16.07 -30.41 -18.21
N PRO A 46 16.93 -29.81 -19.04
CA PRO A 46 17.18 -28.37 -18.98
C PRO A 46 15.98 -27.55 -19.47
N PRO A 47 15.63 -26.42 -18.81
CA PRO A 47 14.41 -25.66 -19.07
C PRO A 47 14.26 -25.25 -20.53
N THR A 48 13.07 -25.49 -21.09
CA THR A 48 12.72 -25.11 -22.46
C THR A 48 12.05 -23.73 -22.48
N LEU A 49 12.74 -22.73 -23.01
CA LEU A 49 12.25 -21.35 -23.09
C LEU A 49 11.52 -21.09 -24.41
N VAL A 50 10.31 -20.52 -24.33
CA VAL A 50 9.54 -20.02 -25.48
C VAL A 50 9.29 -18.52 -25.31
N TYR A 51 10.02 -17.73 -26.09
CA TYR A 51 9.87 -16.27 -26.16
C TYR A 51 9.55 -15.89 -27.62
N ALA A 52 8.45 -15.16 -27.82
CA ALA A 52 7.97 -14.79 -29.16
C ALA A 52 8.75 -13.62 -29.80
N GLY A 53 9.57 -12.93 -29.00
CA GLY A 53 10.11 -11.62 -29.34
C GLY A 53 9.33 -10.48 -28.69
N VAL A 54 9.75 -9.26 -29.00
CA VAL A 54 9.06 -8.01 -28.65
C VAL A 54 8.99 -7.16 -29.91
N GLY A 55 7.87 -6.48 -30.12
CA GLY A 55 7.67 -5.66 -31.31
C GLY A 55 8.49 -4.38 -31.27
N ASP A 56 8.71 -3.78 -32.44
CA ASP A 56 9.15 -2.39 -32.53
C ASP A 56 8.10 -1.48 -31.87
N ILE A 57 8.56 -0.47 -31.12
CA ILE A 57 7.73 0.50 -30.41
C ILE A 57 8.08 1.91 -30.86
N ASP A 58 7.18 2.86 -30.69
CA ASP A 58 7.48 4.28 -30.93
C ASP A 58 8.07 4.93 -29.67
N PHE A 59 8.86 6.00 -29.84
CA PHE A 59 9.49 6.73 -28.73
C PHE A 59 8.44 7.19 -27.68
N GLY A 60 8.74 6.97 -26.40
CA GLY A 60 7.79 7.15 -25.28
C GLY A 60 6.90 5.93 -25.00
N GLY A 61 6.84 4.93 -25.89
CA GLY A 61 6.09 3.70 -25.68
C GLY A 61 6.70 2.76 -24.63
N SER A 62 5.95 1.71 -24.27
CA SER A 62 6.44 0.63 -23.40
C SER A 62 6.55 -0.71 -24.14
N ALA A 63 7.64 -1.43 -23.90
CA ALA A 63 7.94 -2.73 -24.48
C ALA A 63 7.59 -3.85 -23.49
N LEU A 64 6.78 -4.82 -23.93
CA LEU A 64 6.41 -6.02 -23.19
C LEU A 64 7.25 -7.21 -23.67
N ILE A 65 8.03 -7.79 -22.76
CA ILE A 65 8.73 -9.06 -22.95
C ILE A 65 8.00 -10.11 -22.14
N ALA A 66 7.30 -11.03 -22.80
CA ALA A 66 6.59 -12.13 -22.16
C ALA A 66 6.83 -13.45 -22.90
N GLY A 67 6.73 -14.56 -22.17
CA GLY A 67 6.95 -15.89 -22.72
C GLY A 67 6.50 -17.00 -21.78
N THR A 68 6.87 -18.24 -22.12
CA THR A 68 6.66 -19.41 -21.27
C THR A 68 7.92 -20.24 -21.11
N VAL A 69 7.97 -21.03 -20.04
CA VAL A 69 9.01 -22.02 -19.74
C VAL A 69 8.35 -23.38 -19.55
N GLY A 70 8.82 -24.39 -20.28
CA GLY A 70 8.50 -25.80 -20.04
C GLY A 70 9.65 -26.48 -19.31
N ASP A 71 9.38 -26.99 -18.12
CA ASP A 71 10.33 -27.56 -17.14
C ASP A 71 9.55 -28.53 -16.23
N GLU A 72 10.23 -29.41 -15.49
CA GLU A 72 9.58 -30.26 -14.48
C GLU A 72 8.99 -29.45 -13.30
N HIS A 73 9.58 -28.31 -12.94
CA HIS A 73 9.15 -27.42 -11.85
C HIS A 73 9.18 -25.94 -12.30
N PRO A 74 8.30 -25.48 -13.21
CA PRO A 74 8.42 -24.18 -13.88
C PRO A 74 8.52 -22.96 -12.96
N ALA A 75 7.87 -22.98 -11.79
CA ALA A 75 7.92 -21.91 -10.80
C ALA A 75 9.25 -21.80 -10.02
N GLU A 76 10.10 -22.85 -10.04
CA GLU A 76 11.46 -22.78 -9.46
C GLU A 76 12.48 -22.18 -10.45
N VAL A 77 12.14 -22.13 -11.73
CA VAL A 77 13.03 -21.65 -12.80
C VAL A 77 13.17 -20.12 -12.72
N LYS A 78 14.40 -19.62 -12.89
CA LYS A 78 14.69 -18.18 -12.95
C LYS A 78 14.93 -17.76 -14.39
N VAL A 79 13.97 -17.03 -14.96
CA VAL A 79 14.14 -16.36 -16.24
C VAL A 79 15.01 -15.13 -16.03
N THR A 80 16.00 -14.97 -16.90
CA THR A 80 17.01 -13.91 -16.84
C THR A 80 16.90 -13.10 -18.13
N VAL A 81 16.46 -11.85 -17.99
CA VAL A 81 16.34 -10.89 -19.09
C VAL A 81 17.51 -9.91 -18.99
N SER A 82 18.28 -9.77 -20.06
CA SER A 82 19.40 -8.83 -20.14
C SER A 82 19.31 -8.00 -21.42
N ILE A 83 19.51 -6.69 -21.29
CA ILE A 83 19.30 -5.69 -22.34
C ILE A 83 20.64 -5.01 -22.63
N SER A 84 20.84 -4.55 -23.87
CA SER A 84 22.13 -4.03 -24.35
C SER A 84 22.58 -2.66 -23.80
N ILE A 85 21.86 -2.05 -22.83
CA ILE A 85 22.21 -0.76 -22.20
C ILE A 85 21.79 -0.74 -20.69
N PRO A 86 22.00 0.33 -19.89
CA PRO A 86 22.61 0.22 -18.55
C PRO A 86 21.75 -0.36 -17.40
N TRP A 87 20.51 -0.79 -17.64
CA TRP A 87 19.66 -1.43 -16.62
C TRP A 87 20.11 -2.83 -16.17
N GLY A 88 21.17 -3.37 -16.78
CA GLY A 88 21.87 -4.56 -16.31
C GLY A 88 21.14 -5.87 -16.64
N THR A 89 20.79 -6.63 -15.61
CA THR A 89 20.20 -7.97 -15.73
C THR A 89 19.08 -8.14 -14.72
N VAL A 90 17.87 -8.38 -15.22
CA VAL A 90 16.66 -8.57 -14.43
C VAL A 90 16.35 -10.06 -14.35
N HIS A 91 15.89 -10.50 -13.18
CA HIS A 91 15.43 -11.87 -12.95
C HIS A 91 13.92 -11.87 -12.70
N VAL A 92 13.21 -12.80 -13.37
CA VAL A 92 11.76 -12.99 -13.28
C VAL A 92 11.49 -14.46 -13.00
N SER A 93 10.60 -14.75 -12.05
CA SER A 93 10.11 -16.11 -11.78
C SER A 93 8.82 -16.35 -12.57
N PRO A 94 8.63 -17.50 -13.24
CA PRO A 94 7.36 -17.87 -13.84
C PRO A 94 6.27 -18.21 -12.81
N ASP A 95 5.02 -18.23 -13.27
CA ASP A 95 3.89 -18.82 -12.55
C ASP A 95 3.94 -20.37 -12.56
N GLU A 96 2.99 -21.02 -11.86
CA GLU A 96 2.87 -22.49 -11.84
C GLU A 96 2.61 -23.12 -13.23
N GLY A 97 2.14 -22.33 -14.21
CA GLY A 97 1.98 -22.72 -15.61
C GLY A 97 3.19 -22.44 -16.48
N GLY A 98 4.27 -21.88 -15.92
CA GLY A 98 5.49 -21.49 -16.61
C GLY A 98 5.42 -20.17 -17.37
N ASN A 99 4.36 -19.36 -17.24
CA ASN A 99 4.25 -18.05 -17.89
C ASN A 99 5.01 -16.98 -17.11
N TRP A 100 5.58 -16.00 -17.81
CA TRP A 100 6.29 -14.87 -17.21
C TRP A 100 6.18 -13.61 -18.09
N GLU A 101 6.18 -12.42 -17.48
CA GLU A 101 6.28 -11.15 -18.20
C GLU A 101 7.19 -10.13 -17.51
N PHE A 102 7.70 -9.19 -18.31
CA PHE A 102 8.50 -8.04 -17.90
C PHE A 102 8.17 -6.84 -18.82
N ARG A 103 8.09 -5.63 -18.25
CA ARG A 103 7.75 -4.39 -18.95
C ARG A 103 8.86 -3.36 -18.79
N MET A 104 9.07 -2.54 -19.81
CA MET A 104 10.02 -1.44 -19.77
C MET A 104 9.50 -0.22 -20.54
N SER A 105 9.92 0.96 -20.12
CA SER A 105 9.57 2.28 -20.67
C SER A 105 10.80 3.20 -20.60
N GLY A 106 10.76 4.39 -21.21
CA GLY A 106 11.88 5.34 -21.17
C GLY A 106 13.10 4.92 -22.02
N LEU A 107 12.86 4.28 -23.17
CA LEU A 107 13.91 3.96 -24.15
C LEU A 107 14.07 5.08 -25.18
N ASN A 108 15.31 5.43 -25.50
CA ASN A 108 15.65 6.36 -26.58
C ASN A 108 15.51 5.70 -27.97
N PRO A 109 15.38 6.46 -29.07
CA PRO A 109 15.31 5.88 -30.41
C PRO A 109 16.57 5.08 -30.79
N GLY A 110 16.39 3.90 -31.38
CA GLY A 110 17.50 3.01 -31.76
C GLY A 110 17.14 1.52 -31.74
N THR A 111 18.10 0.66 -32.10
CA THR A 111 17.92 -0.80 -32.10
C THR A 111 18.45 -1.43 -30.80
N TYR A 112 17.58 -2.14 -30.10
CA TYR A 112 17.83 -2.79 -28.82
C TYR A 112 17.89 -4.31 -28.97
N PHE A 113 18.67 -4.98 -28.13
CA PHE A 113 18.71 -6.44 -28.05
C PHE A 113 18.26 -6.91 -26.67
N ALA A 114 17.18 -7.70 -26.64
CA ALA A 114 16.71 -8.42 -25.47
C ALA A 114 17.22 -9.87 -25.52
N ASN A 115 18.04 -10.25 -24.54
CA ASN A 115 18.59 -11.60 -24.40
C ASN A 115 17.92 -12.29 -23.20
N VAL A 116 17.11 -13.32 -23.47
CA VAL A 116 16.35 -14.05 -22.46
C VAL A 116 16.93 -15.46 -22.28
N THR A 117 17.20 -15.89 -21.05
CA THR A 117 17.69 -17.25 -20.72
C THR A 117 17.02 -17.75 -19.45
N ALA A 118 16.53 -18.99 -19.44
CA ALA A 118 15.98 -19.63 -18.24
C ALA A 118 17.03 -20.51 -17.54
N LYS A 119 16.94 -20.63 -16.20
CA LYS A 119 17.84 -21.44 -15.36
C LYS A 119 17.06 -22.09 -14.21
N ASP A 120 17.08 -23.41 -14.12
CA ASP A 120 16.41 -24.21 -13.08
C ASP A 120 17.15 -24.18 -11.72
N SER A 121 16.57 -24.85 -10.71
CA SER A 121 17.10 -24.92 -9.35
C SER A 121 18.28 -25.89 -9.19
N ALA A 122 18.45 -26.88 -10.06
CA ALA A 122 19.65 -27.74 -10.15
C ALA A 122 20.85 -27.00 -10.80
N GLY A 123 20.55 -25.99 -11.62
CA GLY A 123 21.46 -25.05 -12.23
C GLY A 123 21.74 -25.27 -13.72
N GLN A 124 20.96 -26.09 -14.43
CA GLN A 124 21.05 -26.17 -15.90
C GLN A 124 20.47 -24.90 -16.56
N GLN A 125 20.58 -24.75 -17.88
CA GLN A 125 20.17 -23.51 -18.56
C GLN A 125 19.56 -23.78 -19.94
N SER A 126 18.55 -22.98 -20.28
CA SER A 126 18.01 -22.93 -21.63
C SER A 126 19.03 -22.38 -22.64
N GLN A 127 18.72 -22.48 -23.92
CA GLN A 127 19.37 -21.61 -24.90
C GLN A 127 18.95 -20.16 -24.65
N THR A 128 19.89 -19.22 -24.80
CA THR A 128 19.58 -17.79 -24.80
C THR A 128 18.84 -17.43 -26.09
N ILE A 129 17.65 -16.85 -25.98
CA ILE A 129 16.90 -16.30 -27.11
C ILE A 129 17.18 -14.79 -27.15
N SER A 130 17.88 -14.36 -28.20
CA SER A 130 18.11 -12.96 -28.52
C SER A 130 17.05 -12.46 -29.50
N HIS A 131 16.32 -11.40 -29.14
CA HIS A 131 15.44 -10.68 -30.06
C HIS A 131 15.90 -9.23 -30.21
N SER A 132 15.85 -8.71 -31.44
CA SER A 132 16.14 -7.30 -31.74
C SER A 132 14.84 -6.56 -32.03
N PHE A 133 14.65 -5.41 -31.40
CA PHE A 133 13.53 -4.51 -31.69
C PHE A 133 14.03 -3.08 -31.82
N ASN A 134 13.27 -2.25 -32.52
CA ASN A 134 13.56 -0.84 -32.70
C ASN A 134 12.63 0.01 -31.84
N VAL A 135 13.19 1.07 -31.26
CA VAL A 135 12.43 2.24 -30.82
C VAL A 135 12.46 3.22 -31.98
N ASN A 136 11.31 3.40 -32.63
CA ASN A 136 11.16 4.33 -33.75
C ASN A 136 11.29 5.77 -33.24
N PRO A 137 12.02 6.65 -33.93
CA PRO A 137 12.05 8.07 -33.59
C PRO A 137 10.68 8.72 -33.84
N PRO A 138 10.39 9.85 -33.18
CA PRO A 138 9.17 10.62 -33.43
C PRO A 138 9.12 11.15 -34.87
N VAL A 139 7.91 11.45 -35.36
CA VAL A 139 7.69 12.03 -36.69
C VAL A 139 7.88 13.54 -36.61
N GLU A 140 8.94 14.04 -37.25
CA GLU A 140 9.25 15.47 -37.37
C GLU A 140 8.39 16.15 -38.48
N VAL A 141 8.34 17.49 -38.47
CA VAL A 141 7.56 18.32 -39.42
C VAL A 141 8.45 18.90 -40.52
N ASP A 142 7.88 19.21 -41.69
CA ASP A 142 8.62 19.77 -42.81
C ASP A 142 9.10 21.21 -42.56
N VAL A 143 10.34 21.52 -42.97
CA VAL A 143 10.96 22.86 -42.90
C VAL A 143 10.30 23.89 -43.83
N ILE A 144 10.22 25.13 -43.37
CA ILE A 144 9.77 26.30 -44.14
C ILE A 144 10.95 27.28 -44.28
N LEU A 145 11.08 27.93 -45.43
CA LEU A 145 12.10 28.95 -45.75
C LEU A 145 11.41 30.19 -46.33
N SER A 146 11.86 31.38 -45.94
CA SER A 146 11.40 32.68 -46.46
C SER A 146 12.57 33.63 -46.73
N MET A 147 12.38 34.58 -47.64
CA MET A 147 13.35 35.62 -48.03
C MET A 147 12.68 37.00 -47.96
N GLY A 148 13.36 37.99 -47.37
CA GLY A 148 12.77 39.33 -47.16
C GLY A 148 12.65 40.18 -48.43
N ASN A 149 13.69 40.18 -49.28
CA ASN A 149 13.73 40.93 -50.55
C ASN A 149 14.27 40.05 -51.68
N THR A 150 13.62 40.10 -52.84
CA THR A 150 13.98 39.31 -54.04
C THR A 150 14.41 40.16 -55.24
N GLU A 151 14.32 41.48 -55.18
CA GLU A 151 14.93 42.43 -56.13
C GLU A 151 15.53 43.61 -55.34
N VAL A 152 16.78 44.00 -55.66
CA VAL A 152 17.59 44.97 -54.89
C VAL A 152 18.41 45.81 -55.87
N LEU A 153 18.00 47.06 -56.14
CA LEU A 153 18.78 47.97 -57.01
C LEU A 153 20.13 48.35 -56.35
N PHE A 154 21.17 48.65 -57.14
CA PHE A 154 22.50 48.93 -56.60
C PHE A 154 23.26 50.06 -57.31
N GLU A 155 23.84 50.93 -56.49
CA GLU A 155 24.91 51.84 -56.90
C GLU A 155 26.20 51.05 -57.20
N PRO A 156 27.04 51.50 -58.14
CA PRO A 156 28.28 50.83 -58.50
C PRO A 156 29.26 50.75 -57.32
N ASP A 157 30.10 49.72 -57.30
CA ASP A 157 31.14 49.53 -56.28
C ASP A 157 30.62 49.47 -54.81
N SER A 158 29.32 49.23 -54.63
CA SER A 158 28.67 48.96 -53.34
C SER A 158 28.55 47.45 -53.03
N MET A 159 28.21 47.10 -51.79
CA MET A 159 27.86 45.74 -51.37
C MET A 159 26.33 45.60 -51.31
N ALA A 160 25.76 44.65 -52.05
CA ALA A 160 24.33 44.36 -51.99
C ALA A 160 24.04 43.19 -51.02
N THR A 161 22.93 43.27 -50.29
CA THR A 161 22.59 42.31 -49.23
C THR A 161 21.11 41.94 -49.21
N ALA A 162 20.79 40.69 -48.88
CA ALA A 162 19.42 40.20 -48.67
C ALA A 162 19.38 39.22 -47.49
N SER A 163 18.28 39.20 -46.74
CA SER A 163 18.07 38.37 -45.56
C SER A 163 16.93 37.36 -45.75
N GLY A 164 16.89 36.34 -44.90
CA GLY A 164 15.84 35.32 -44.87
C GLY A 164 15.77 34.60 -43.52
N GLN A 165 14.78 33.72 -43.38
CA GLN A 165 14.52 32.98 -42.14
C GLN A 165 14.06 31.55 -42.46
N VAL A 166 14.40 30.62 -41.57
CA VAL A 166 14.02 29.20 -41.60
C VAL A 166 13.17 28.89 -40.37
N VAL A 167 12.10 28.12 -40.55
CA VAL A 167 11.24 27.66 -39.46
C VAL A 167 11.17 26.13 -39.48
N HIS A 168 11.53 25.51 -38.37
CA HIS A 168 11.50 24.07 -38.11
C HIS A 168 11.40 23.85 -36.59
N ALA A 169 10.83 22.74 -36.12
CA ALA A 169 10.63 22.48 -34.69
C ALA A 169 11.92 22.15 -33.90
N ASP A 170 13.07 22.14 -34.58
CA ASP A 170 14.39 21.87 -34.02
C ASP A 170 15.42 22.61 -34.90
N LEU A 171 15.72 23.86 -34.55
CA LEU A 171 16.53 24.77 -35.38
C LEU A 171 18.03 24.45 -35.33
N ASP A 172 18.54 23.88 -34.24
CA ASP A 172 19.91 23.34 -34.13
C ASP A 172 20.27 22.34 -35.25
N SER A 173 19.26 21.62 -35.76
CA SER A 173 19.42 20.66 -36.86
C SER A 173 19.50 21.30 -38.25
N CYS A 174 19.26 22.60 -38.36
CA CYS A 174 19.15 23.30 -39.63
C CYS A 174 20.49 23.68 -40.26
N THR A 175 20.53 23.67 -41.59
CA THR A 175 21.63 24.24 -42.39
C THR A 175 21.08 25.01 -43.58
N VAL A 176 21.68 26.16 -43.89
CA VAL A 176 21.28 27.05 -44.99
C VAL A 176 22.46 27.29 -45.93
N SER A 177 22.21 27.38 -47.23
CA SER A 177 23.23 27.62 -48.25
C SER A 177 22.72 28.45 -49.41
N ALA A 178 23.56 29.34 -49.96
CA ALA A 178 23.29 30.09 -51.17
C ALA A 178 24.17 29.60 -52.33
N THR A 179 23.58 29.48 -53.51
CA THR A 179 24.17 28.93 -54.72
C THR A 179 24.05 29.93 -55.87
N ASP A 180 25.10 30.05 -56.67
CA ASP A 180 25.11 30.92 -57.86
C ASP A 180 24.69 30.20 -59.15
N GLU A 181 24.49 30.98 -60.21
CA GLU A 181 24.09 30.49 -61.55
C GLU A 181 25.10 29.50 -62.17
N GLU A 182 26.35 29.50 -61.69
CA GLU A 182 27.39 28.55 -62.10
C GLU A 182 27.34 27.22 -61.31
N GLY A 183 26.49 27.14 -60.28
CA GLY A 183 26.27 25.97 -59.44
C GLY A 183 27.22 25.85 -58.25
N VAL A 184 27.92 26.92 -57.88
CA VAL A 184 28.81 26.94 -56.71
C VAL A 184 28.01 27.33 -55.47
N SER A 185 27.89 26.39 -54.53
CA SER A 185 27.15 26.59 -53.28
C SER A 185 28.08 27.00 -52.13
N ARG A 186 27.58 27.89 -51.26
CA ARG A 186 28.22 28.34 -50.01
C ARG A 186 27.22 28.22 -48.86
N GLN A 187 27.62 27.54 -47.79
CA GLN A 187 26.85 27.52 -46.56
C GLN A 187 26.84 28.92 -45.93
N LEU A 188 25.67 29.34 -45.42
CA LEU A 188 25.47 30.57 -44.65
C LEU A 188 25.43 30.23 -43.16
N GLY A 189 25.77 31.20 -42.31
CA GLY A 189 25.43 31.13 -40.89
C GLY A 189 23.93 31.31 -40.72
N ILE A 190 23.30 30.37 -40.01
CA ILE A 190 21.95 30.49 -39.49
C ILE A 190 22.08 30.72 -37.98
N ASP A 191 21.29 31.64 -37.45
CA ASP A 191 21.03 31.75 -36.02
C ASP A 191 20.07 30.62 -35.61
N THR A 192 20.46 29.82 -34.62
CA THR A 192 19.70 28.65 -34.14
C THR A 192 18.55 29.01 -33.20
N GLU A 193 18.49 30.25 -32.68
CA GLU A 193 17.40 30.72 -31.85
C GLU A 193 16.30 31.37 -32.71
N SER A 194 16.64 32.37 -33.55
CA SER A 194 15.66 33.03 -34.43
C SER A 194 15.41 32.34 -35.78
N GLY A 195 16.26 31.39 -36.19
CA GLY A 195 16.23 30.77 -37.52
C GLY A 195 16.68 31.70 -38.66
N SER A 196 17.18 32.90 -38.36
CA SER A 196 17.50 33.94 -39.36
C SER A 196 18.88 33.77 -40.01
N PHE A 197 19.06 34.33 -41.22
CA PHE A 197 20.35 34.36 -41.92
C PHE A 197 20.45 35.55 -42.91
N VAL A 198 21.69 35.90 -43.30
CA VAL A 198 21.97 36.99 -44.25
C VAL A 198 22.91 36.55 -45.38
N LEU A 199 22.51 36.83 -46.62
CA LEU A 199 23.30 36.70 -47.84
C LEU A 199 23.90 38.07 -48.23
N ARG A 200 25.22 38.15 -48.37
CA ARG A 200 25.94 39.37 -48.78
C ARG A 200 26.71 39.14 -50.08
N ILE A 201 26.65 40.08 -51.02
CA ILE A 201 27.29 40.02 -52.34
C ILE A 201 28.10 41.30 -52.57
N ASP A 202 29.39 41.12 -52.81
CA ASP A 202 30.31 42.20 -53.15
C ASP A 202 30.32 42.45 -54.68
N MET A 203 30.02 43.69 -55.06
CA MET A 203 29.99 44.16 -56.46
C MET A 203 31.25 44.94 -56.88
N LEU A 204 32.22 45.16 -55.98
CA LEU A 204 33.44 45.92 -56.27
C LEU A 204 34.15 45.43 -57.54
N GLY A 205 34.31 46.34 -58.51
CA GLY A 205 34.98 46.08 -59.78
C GLY A 205 34.21 45.16 -60.75
N ARG A 206 32.90 44.98 -60.59
CA ARG A 206 32.04 44.30 -61.58
C ARG A 206 31.40 45.32 -62.54
N GLU A 207 31.57 45.11 -63.85
CA GLU A 207 30.90 45.92 -64.89
C GLU A 207 29.52 45.33 -65.33
N GLU A 208 29.06 44.24 -64.72
CA GLU A 208 27.78 43.60 -65.07
C GLU A 208 26.60 44.28 -64.35
N THR A 209 25.47 44.43 -65.05
CA THR A 209 24.34 45.27 -64.61
C THR A 209 23.28 44.55 -63.80
N ASP A 210 23.19 43.22 -63.87
CA ASP A 210 22.13 42.41 -63.25
C ASP A 210 22.70 41.02 -62.89
N LEU A 211 22.29 40.43 -61.75
CA LEU A 211 22.83 39.17 -61.17
C LEU A 211 21.72 38.36 -60.47
N THR A 212 21.80 37.03 -60.36
CA THR A 212 20.83 36.19 -59.60
C THR A 212 21.48 35.29 -58.55
N ARG A 213 20.83 34.98 -57.42
CA ARG A 213 21.25 33.91 -56.47
C ARG A 213 20.07 33.10 -55.93
N THR A 214 20.28 31.80 -55.66
CA THR A 214 19.27 30.86 -55.12
C THR A 214 19.71 30.32 -53.76
N VAL A 215 18.81 30.28 -52.77
CA VAL A 215 19.06 29.85 -51.38
C VAL A 215 18.31 28.55 -51.08
N THR A 216 18.91 27.64 -50.31
CA THR A 216 18.36 26.33 -49.89
C THR A 216 18.56 26.11 -48.39
N ALA A 217 17.51 25.69 -47.69
CA ALA A 217 17.54 25.27 -46.28
C ALA A 217 17.27 23.77 -46.13
N SER A 218 17.75 23.15 -45.04
CA SER A 218 17.53 21.72 -44.71
C SER A 218 17.64 21.45 -43.21
N CYS A 219 16.65 20.77 -42.61
CA CYS A 219 16.54 20.53 -41.16
C CYS A 219 15.97 19.15 -40.83
N GLY A 220 16.11 18.69 -39.57
CA GLY A 220 15.57 17.42 -39.03
C GLY A 220 16.64 16.62 -38.27
N ARG A 221 16.39 16.22 -37.01
CA ARG A 221 17.30 15.36 -36.24
C ARG A 221 17.10 13.87 -36.56
N TRP A 222 15.92 13.48 -37.01
CA TRP A 222 15.53 12.09 -37.29
C TRP A 222 15.05 11.87 -38.74
N THR A 223 14.40 12.85 -39.37
CA THR A 223 13.93 12.83 -40.76
C THR A 223 14.17 14.19 -41.43
N ILE A 224 15.08 14.24 -42.41
CA ILE A 224 15.50 15.51 -43.02
C ILE A 224 14.52 16.01 -44.10
N SER A 225 14.09 17.27 -43.99
CA SER A 225 13.26 18.02 -44.96
C SER A 225 14.04 19.20 -45.58
N GLN A 226 13.58 19.78 -46.71
CA GLN A 226 14.29 20.86 -47.47
C GLN A 226 13.37 21.89 -48.16
N ALA A 227 13.80 23.16 -48.28
CA ALA A 227 13.10 24.27 -48.96
C ALA A 227 14.06 25.25 -49.72
N ILE A 228 13.60 26.03 -50.72
CA ILE A 228 14.44 26.78 -51.70
C ILE A 228 13.81 28.12 -52.21
N GLU A 229 14.56 29.25 -52.32
CA GLU A 229 14.11 30.60 -52.84
C GLU A 229 15.20 31.42 -53.65
N THR A 230 14.97 32.65 -54.21
CA THR A 230 15.88 33.37 -55.20
C THR A 230 15.79 34.95 -55.32
N VAL A 231 16.85 35.71 -55.78
CA VAL A 231 17.03 37.24 -55.69
C VAL A 231 17.80 38.00 -56.88
N HIS A 232 17.56 39.31 -57.25
CA HIS A 232 18.08 40.16 -58.44
C HIS A 232 18.47 41.73 -58.28
N PHE A 233 19.01 42.53 -59.30
CA PHE A 233 19.62 43.97 -59.22
C PHE A 233 19.81 44.92 -60.55
N THR A 234 19.92 46.33 -60.59
CA THR A 234 20.19 47.32 -61.81
C THR A 234 20.65 48.88 -61.63
N ARG A 235 20.98 49.80 -62.66
CA ARG A 235 21.67 51.23 -62.67
C ARG A 235 21.50 52.36 -63.89
N ALA A 236 22.10 53.65 -63.96
CA ALA A 236 21.87 54.90 -64.91
C ALA A 236 23.04 55.98 -65.44
N GLY A 237 22.78 57.21 -66.09
CA GLY A 237 23.71 58.35 -66.72
C GLY A 237 23.04 59.72 -67.34
N GLU A 238 23.48 60.90 -67.99
CA GLU A 238 24.65 61.72 -68.67
C GLU A 238 24.54 63.38 -68.85
N VAL A 239 25.24 64.21 -69.76
CA VAL A 239 25.64 65.76 -69.72
C VAL A 239 25.78 66.72 -71.06
N PHE A 240 25.83 68.14 -71.10
CA PHE A 240 26.46 69.25 -72.09
C PHE A 240 25.87 70.79 -72.09
N ALA A 241 26.33 72.05 -72.56
CA ALA A 241 27.52 72.86 -73.21
C ALA A 241 27.42 74.51 -73.50
N ASP A 242 28.42 75.30 -74.12
CA ASP A 242 28.96 76.78 -73.94
C ASP A 242 29.06 78.04 -75.02
N SER A 243 29.32 79.40 -74.67
CA SER A 243 29.84 80.61 -75.53
C SER A 243 30.62 81.97 -75.06
N ASP A 244 30.28 82.84 -74.05
CA ASP A 244 30.72 84.31 -73.91
C ASP A 244 32.22 84.64 -74.19
N GLY A 245 33.13 84.14 -73.34
CA GLY A 245 34.58 84.32 -73.51
C GLY A 245 35.38 84.88 -72.32
N ASP A 246 34.77 85.20 -71.18
CA ASP A 246 35.48 85.47 -69.91
C ASP A 246 36.29 84.22 -69.44
N GLY A 247 35.68 83.04 -69.54
CA GLY A 247 36.16 81.76 -69.01
C GLY A 247 35.06 80.75 -68.67
N VAL A 248 33.83 81.20 -68.41
CA VAL A 248 32.63 80.41 -68.06
C VAL A 248 31.80 80.11 -69.33
N ALA A 249 30.83 79.21 -69.22
CA ALA A 249 29.93 78.81 -70.31
C ALA A 249 28.59 79.56 -70.23
N ASP A 250 27.96 79.91 -71.37
CA ASP A 250 26.62 80.57 -71.48
C ASP A 250 25.51 80.01 -70.57
N GLU A 251 25.59 78.73 -70.21
CA GLU A 251 24.64 78.00 -69.38
C GLU A 251 24.91 78.15 -67.86
N ASN A 252 26.12 78.58 -67.51
CA ASN A 252 26.68 78.68 -66.16
C ASN A 252 27.18 80.10 -65.81
N ASP A 253 27.09 81.05 -66.75
CA ASP A 253 27.42 82.46 -66.57
C ASP A 253 26.13 83.22 -66.24
N GLY A 254 26.04 83.81 -65.05
CA GLY A 254 24.90 84.62 -64.59
C GLY A 254 24.83 86.00 -65.25
N CYS A 255 25.94 86.47 -65.79
CA CYS A 255 26.13 87.78 -66.42
C CYS A 255 26.57 87.71 -67.92
N PRO A 256 25.94 86.91 -68.82
CA PRO A 256 26.50 86.48 -70.12
C PRO A 256 26.45 87.50 -71.29
N GLU A 257 26.40 88.80 -70.97
CA GLU A 257 26.81 89.90 -71.86
C GLU A 257 27.52 91.02 -71.02
N GLY A 258 28.25 90.62 -69.98
CA GLY A 258 28.64 91.44 -68.82
C GLY A 258 29.82 92.41 -69.00
N ASP A 259 30.23 93.06 -67.90
CA ASP A 259 31.39 93.95 -67.89
C ASP A 259 32.67 93.09 -67.85
N SER A 260 33.57 93.21 -68.83
CA SER A 260 34.65 92.20 -69.02
C SER A 260 35.76 92.27 -67.95
N PHE A 261 35.56 91.58 -66.82
CA PHE A 261 36.60 91.26 -65.84
C PHE A 261 37.19 89.85 -66.10
N ILE A 262 37.61 89.15 -65.05
CA ILE A 262 38.01 87.74 -65.04
C ILE A 262 37.51 87.19 -63.71
N SER A 263 36.58 86.24 -63.73
CA SER A 263 36.06 85.56 -62.53
C SER A 263 37.17 85.13 -61.58
N SER A 264 37.02 85.41 -60.28
CA SER A 264 37.95 84.99 -59.24
C SER A 264 37.39 85.13 -57.83
N VAL A 265 37.74 84.18 -56.95
CA VAL A 265 37.38 84.02 -55.51
C VAL A 265 37.75 85.17 -54.55
N THR A 266 37.94 86.40 -55.07
CA THR A 266 38.15 87.65 -54.31
C THR A 266 37.40 88.85 -54.91
N THR A 267 36.52 88.60 -55.88
CA THR A 267 35.75 89.56 -56.68
C THR A 267 34.37 89.01 -57.10
N ASP A 268 34.16 87.73 -56.81
CA ASP A 268 33.18 86.81 -57.36
C ASP A 268 33.34 85.55 -56.45
N TRP A 269 32.52 85.45 -55.39
CA TRP A 269 32.72 84.51 -54.28
C TRP A 269 32.21 83.10 -54.58
N ASP A 270 31.01 82.98 -55.15
CA ASP A 270 30.42 81.71 -55.57
C ASP A 270 30.96 81.22 -56.94
N GLY A 271 31.30 82.14 -57.84
CA GLY A 271 31.88 81.88 -59.15
C GLY A 271 30.91 82.02 -60.32
N ASP A 272 29.76 82.68 -60.17
CA ASP A 272 28.71 82.76 -61.21
C ASP A 272 29.07 83.65 -62.41
N GLY A 273 30.11 84.50 -62.30
CA GLY A 273 30.55 85.42 -63.35
C GLY A 273 30.07 86.87 -63.18
N CYS A 274 29.26 87.17 -62.17
CA CYS A 274 28.92 88.51 -61.71
C CYS A 274 29.90 88.99 -60.61
N TYR A 275 29.74 90.22 -60.09
CA TYR A 275 30.76 90.88 -59.26
C TYR A 275 30.20 91.36 -57.90
N ASP A 276 30.58 90.68 -56.80
CA ASP A 276 29.97 90.79 -55.44
C ASP A 276 29.63 92.24 -55.07
N ILE A 277 30.61 93.13 -55.23
CA ILE A 277 30.59 94.48 -54.65
C ILE A 277 29.57 95.41 -55.33
N SER A 278 29.00 95.06 -56.48
CA SER A 278 28.03 95.93 -57.16
C SER A 278 26.94 95.28 -58.02
N GLU A 279 27.02 93.99 -58.32
CA GLU A 279 26.04 93.32 -59.20
C GLU A 279 25.30 92.16 -58.54
N ASP A 280 25.81 91.62 -57.42
CA ASP A 280 25.16 90.60 -56.58
C ASP A 280 24.52 91.18 -55.29
N LEU A 281 23.71 90.37 -54.60
CA LEU A 281 22.94 90.66 -53.37
C LEU A 281 22.69 89.44 -52.45
N ASP A 282 23.20 88.26 -52.80
CA ASP A 282 23.00 86.97 -52.12
C ASP A 282 24.35 86.24 -52.21
N ASP A 283 25.35 86.75 -51.47
CA ASP A 283 26.78 86.62 -51.85
C ASP A 283 27.31 85.16 -51.91
N ASP A 284 26.61 84.18 -51.35
CA ASP A 284 26.87 82.73 -51.46
C ASP A 284 25.74 81.91 -52.12
N ASN A 285 24.64 82.59 -52.50
CA ASN A 285 23.53 82.12 -53.34
C ASN A 285 22.77 80.88 -52.82
N ASP A 286 22.67 80.67 -51.50
CA ASP A 286 21.81 79.62 -50.92
C ASP A 286 20.31 79.98 -50.88
N GLY A 287 19.98 81.25 -51.20
CA GLY A 287 18.62 81.76 -51.31
C GLY A 287 18.05 82.40 -50.04
N VAL A 288 18.81 82.45 -48.94
CA VAL A 288 18.46 83.16 -47.69
C VAL A 288 19.29 84.44 -47.55
N ALA A 289 19.20 85.33 -48.53
CA ALA A 289 19.90 86.63 -48.58
C ALA A 289 20.20 87.30 -47.20
N ASP A 290 21.41 87.85 -47.07
CA ASP A 290 22.15 88.05 -45.81
C ASP A 290 21.39 88.55 -44.56
N PRO A 291 20.37 89.44 -44.66
CA PRO A 291 19.71 89.98 -43.47
C PRO A 291 18.71 89.05 -42.77
N LEU A 292 18.48 87.83 -43.27
CA LEU A 292 17.55 86.85 -42.69
C LEU A 292 18.22 85.54 -42.24
N ASP A 293 19.41 85.26 -42.74
CA ASP A 293 20.23 84.09 -42.42
C ASP A 293 21.12 84.32 -41.18
N ASN A 294 21.41 83.25 -40.44
CA ASN A 294 22.35 83.22 -39.31
C ASN A 294 23.80 82.91 -39.73
N CYS A 295 24.04 82.42 -40.95
CA CYS A 295 25.32 82.01 -41.54
C CYS A 295 25.86 82.85 -42.77
N PRO A 296 25.76 84.21 -42.89
CA PRO A 296 25.73 84.92 -44.21
C PRO A 296 27.02 85.08 -45.03
N LYS A 297 27.97 84.15 -44.87
CA LYS A 297 29.15 83.83 -45.70
C LYS A 297 29.50 82.35 -45.49
N GLY A 298 28.50 81.50 -45.62
CA GLY A 298 28.47 80.10 -45.19
C GLY A 298 29.13 79.17 -46.18
N GLN A 299 28.69 77.91 -46.19
CA GLN A 299 29.13 76.95 -47.20
C GLN A 299 28.52 77.27 -48.58
N LEU A 300 29.34 77.29 -49.63
CA LEU A 300 28.89 77.53 -51.01
C LEU A 300 28.32 76.25 -51.66
N ASN A 301 27.35 76.39 -52.56
CA ASN A 301 26.73 75.33 -53.39
C ASN A 301 25.72 74.41 -52.65
N TRP A 302 24.89 74.98 -51.78
CA TRP A 302 23.65 74.36 -51.29
C TRP A 302 22.51 75.38 -51.38
N PHE A 303 21.31 75.05 -50.88
CA PHE A 303 20.19 75.98 -50.73
C PHE A 303 19.43 75.61 -49.45
N SER A 304 19.01 76.59 -48.65
CA SER A 304 18.10 76.37 -47.51
C SER A 304 16.84 75.65 -47.98
N THR A 305 16.63 74.45 -47.47
CA THR A 305 15.43 73.64 -47.73
C THR A 305 15.15 72.72 -46.53
N PRO A 306 13.88 72.46 -46.17
CA PRO A 306 13.49 71.64 -45.00
C PRO A 306 13.93 70.15 -44.99
N ASP A 307 14.79 69.74 -45.92
CA ASP A 307 15.41 68.42 -45.97
C ASP A 307 16.89 68.44 -45.49
N ILE A 308 17.51 69.64 -45.36
CA ILE A 308 18.93 69.89 -44.97
C ILE A 308 19.17 71.21 -44.19
N ASP A 309 18.11 71.95 -43.90
CA ASP A 309 18.01 73.10 -42.98
C ASP A 309 16.62 72.92 -42.36
N LYS A 310 16.59 72.11 -41.28
CA LYS A 310 15.38 71.45 -40.75
C LYS A 310 14.49 72.41 -39.94
N ASP A 311 15.10 73.26 -39.11
CA ASP A 311 14.45 74.36 -38.39
C ASP A 311 14.09 75.54 -39.34
N GLY A 312 14.96 75.85 -40.31
CA GLY A 312 14.75 76.88 -41.33
C GLY A 312 15.44 78.23 -41.04
N ASP A 313 16.60 78.26 -40.37
CA ASP A 313 17.32 79.51 -40.01
C ASP A 313 18.34 80.03 -41.04
N GLY A 314 18.71 79.20 -42.02
CA GLY A 314 19.71 79.50 -43.05
C GLY A 314 21.09 78.86 -42.84
N CYS A 315 21.36 78.21 -41.71
CA CYS A 315 22.54 77.37 -41.54
C CYS A 315 22.28 75.92 -42.01
N LEU A 316 23.34 75.19 -42.42
CA LEU A 316 23.23 73.82 -42.93
C LEU A 316 23.43 72.80 -41.79
N ASP A 317 22.35 72.13 -41.36
CA ASP A 317 22.26 71.05 -40.35
C ASP A 317 23.64 70.37 -40.10
N ALA A 318 24.05 69.56 -41.08
CA ALA A 318 25.16 68.62 -41.03
C ALA A 318 26.57 69.23 -40.88
N THR A 319 26.71 70.56 -40.81
CA THR A 319 28.01 71.24 -40.58
C THR A 319 27.97 72.52 -39.76
N GLU A 320 26.81 73.19 -39.64
CA GLU A 320 26.74 74.55 -39.06
C GLU A 320 25.72 74.69 -37.89
N ASP A 321 24.92 73.66 -37.57
CA ASP A 321 24.12 73.55 -36.33
C ASP A 321 24.56 72.38 -35.40
N ASP A 322 23.94 72.25 -34.21
CA ASP A 322 24.12 71.22 -33.16
C ASP A 322 22.75 70.80 -32.49
N ASP A 323 21.58 71.16 -33.08
CA ASP A 323 20.19 71.02 -32.53
C ASP A 323 19.17 70.93 -33.69
N ASP A 324 19.34 69.94 -34.60
CA ASP A 324 18.78 69.94 -35.98
C ASP A 324 17.26 70.22 -36.09
N ASP A 325 16.41 69.71 -35.17
CA ASP A 325 14.94 69.88 -35.24
C ASP A 325 14.34 70.92 -34.26
N GLY A 326 15.17 71.47 -33.37
CA GLY A 326 14.80 72.52 -32.42
C GLY A 326 13.88 72.09 -31.27
N ASP A 327 13.79 70.80 -30.95
CA ASP A 327 13.14 70.27 -29.74
C ASP A 327 13.69 70.89 -28.44
N GLY A 328 15.02 70.91 -28.32
CA GLY A 328 15.76 71.35 -27.12
C GLY A 328 16.47 70.25 -26.32
N ILE A 329 16.39 68.98 -26.73
CA ILE A 329 17.49 68.01 -26.58
C ILE A 329 18.49 68.23 -27.74
N LEU A 330 19.76 67.85 -27.57
CA LEU A 330 20.81 68.01 -28.60
C LEU A 330 21.10 66.66 -29.25
N ASP A 331 21.43 66.62 -30.54
CA ASP A 331 21.65 65.40 -31.34
C ASP A 331 22.55 64.34 -30.68
N ALA A 332 23.54 64.79 -29.90
CA ALA A 332 24.48 63.93 -29.18
C ALA A 332 23.88 63.20 -27.96
N ALA A 333 22.61 63.45 -27.66
CA ALA A 333 21.83 62.91 -26.54
C ALA A 333 20.34 62.69 -26.90
N ASP A 334 19.99 62.75 -28.19
CA ASP A 334 18.65 62.53 -28.71
C ASP A 334 18.63 61.23 -29.57
N SER A 335 17.66 60.35 -29.34
CA SER A 335 17.47 59.11 -30.12
C SER A 335 16.61 59.31 -31.38
N CYS A 336 15.80 60.36 -31.42
CA CYS A 336 14.78 60.68 -32.42
C CYS A 336 15.06 62.05 -33.10
N LEU A 337 16.24 62.16 -33.72
CA LEU A 337 16.83 63.27 -34.53
C LEU A 337 15.99 63.83 -35.71
N ASP A 338 14.67 63.65 -35.73
CA ASP A 338 13.77 64.08 -36.80
C ASP A 338 12.36 64.34 -36.23
N SER A 339 12.33 64.97 -35.05
CA SER A 339 11.14 65.08 -34.20
C SER A 339 10.10 66.08 -34.76
N PRO A 340 8.81 65.99 -34.38
CA PRO A 340 7.75 66.72 -35.09
C PRO A 340 7.76 68.25 -34.89
N TYR A 341 8.44 68.98 -35.77
CA TYR A 341 8.59 70.46 -35.83
C TYR A 341 7.66 71.27 -34.90
N GLY A 342 8.26 71.86 -33.86
CA GLY A 342 7.55 72.63 -32.84
C GLY A 342 6.93 71.79 -31.71
N TRP A 343 7.43 70.57 -31.51
CA TRP A 343 7.24 69.75 -30.31
C TRP A 343 8.21 70.18 -29.18
N SER A 344 8.34 69.40 -28.11
CA SER A 344 9.39 69.50 -27.06
C SER A 344 9.32 68.30 -26.08
N SER A 345 10.45 67.68 -25.77
CA SER A 345 10.65 66.64 -24.73
C SER A 345 10.12 67.07 -23.35
N THR A 346 9.22 66.28 -22.75
CA THR A 346 8.82 66.43 -21.33
C THR A 346 8.34 65.12 -20.71
N PHE A 347 8.57 64.94 -19.40
CA PHE A 347 8.10 63.86 -18.47
C PHE A 347 6.59 63.46 -18.51
N ALA A 348 5.82 63.87 -19.51
CA ALA A 348 4.39 63.60 -19.68
C ALA A 348 3.99 63.25 -21.13
N ASN A 349 4.98 63.09 -22.01
CA ASN A 349 4.87 62.79 -23.45
C ASN A 349 6.21 62.30 -24.03
N ASP A 350 7.07 61.84 -23.12
CA ASP A 350 8.45 61.38 -23.23
C ASP A 350 8.81 60.96 -21.77
N HIS A 351 8.81 59.65 -21.49
CA HIS A 351 8.87 59.09 -20.11
C HIS A 351 10.32 58.89 -19.63
N ASP A 352 11.20 58.31 -20.47
CA ASP A 352 12.61 58.05 -20.15
C ASP A 352 13.53 59.26 -20.33
N ARG A 353 13.17 60.17 -21.26
CA ARG A 353 13.82 61.44 -21.63
C ARG A 353 14.99 61.33 -22.61
N ASP A 354 14.89 60.43 -23.58
CA ASP A 354 15.87 60.26 -24.67
C ASP A 354 15.60 61.11 -25.93
N GLY A 355 14.48 61.85 -26.00
CA GLY A 355 14.12 62.68 -27.16
C GLY A 355 13.07 62.05 -28.09
N CYS A 356 12.83 60.75 -27.97
CA CYS A 356 11.67 60.08 -28.55
C CYS A 356 10.37 60.39 -27.78
N LYS A 357 9.27 59.78 -28.21
CA LYS A 357 7.91 60.21 -27.86
C LYS A 357 6.92 59.06 -27.85
N ASP A 358 6.46 58.70 -26.65
CA ASP A 358 5.56 57.58 -26.28
C ASP A 358 4.48 57.28 -27.33
N SER A 359 3.89 58.34 -27.88
CA SER A 359 2.66 58.27 -28.65
C SER A 359 2.82 57.89 -30.13
N SER A 360 4.04 57.85 -30.68
CA SER A 360 4.26 57.60 -32.12
C SER A 360 5.70 57.45 -32.62
N GLU A 361 6.73 57.79 -31.84
CA GLU A 361 8.14 57.67 -32.26
C GLU A 361 8.93 56.67 -31.40
N ASP A 362 8.36 56.21 -30.29
CA ASP A 362 8.93 55.23 -29.35
C ASP A 362 8.12 53.90 -29.37
N ASP A 363 8.78 52.79 -29.00
CA ASP A 363 8.27 51.41 -28.89
C ASP A 363 8.83 50.68 -27.62
N ASP A 364 9.64 51.35 -26.77
CA ASP A 364 10.27 50.86 -25.52
C ASP A 364 10.20 52.00 -24.49
N ASP A 365 8.96 52.31 -24.04
CA ASP A 365 8.56 53.56 -23.37
C ASP A 365 9.34 53.90 -22.06
N ASP A 366 10.20 53.00 -21.57
CA ASP A 366 11.03 53.16 -20.37
C ASP A 366 12.52 52.76 -20.53
N SER A 367 12.95 52.26 -21.70
CA SER A 367 14.35 51.92 -22.00
C SER A 367 14.95 50.75 -21.18
N ASP A 368 14.16 49.82 -20.63
CA ASP A 368 14.68 48.61 -19.95
C ASP A 368 15.14 47.47 -20.88
N THR A 369 14.85 47.61 -22.19
CA THR A 369 15.10 46.68 -23.31
C THR A 369 14.02 45.64 -23.63
N ILE A 370 12.86 45.65 -22.96
CA ILE A 370 11.65 44.90 -23.35
C ILE A 370 10.63 45.85 -24.01
N PRO A 371 10.34 45.73 -25.32
CA PRO A 371 9.40 46.62 -26.00
C PRO A 371 7.95 46.49 -25.49
N ASP A 372 7.19 47.59 -25.50
CA ASP A 372 5.77 47.80 -25.11
C ASP A 372 4.73 46.70 -25.44
N LEU A 373 5.05 45.83 -26.39
CA LEU A 373 4.19 44.76 -26.89
C LEU A 373 4.49 43.39 -26.26
N LEU A 374 5.62 43.27 -25.57
CA LEU A 374 6.12 42.07 -24.91
C LEU A 374 6.35 42.28 -23.40
N ASP A 375 6.26 43.52 -22.93
CA ASP A 375 6.21 43.89 -21.52
C ASP A 375 4.73 44.02 -21.06
N ASP A 376 4.36 43.45 -19.91
CA ASP A 376 3.05 43.68 -19.25
C ASP A 376 3.09 44.90 -18.28
N CYS A 377 4.28 45.47 -18.04
CA CYS A 377 4.59 46.70 -17.29
C CYS A 377 5.05 47.99 -18.09
N PRO A 378 4.63 48.33 -19.34
CA PRO A 378 5.28 49.31 -20.27
C PRO A 378 5.64 50.76 -19.86
N LYS A 379 5.51 51.16 -18.59
CA LYS A 379 6.01 52.44 -18.05
C LYS A 379 6.59 52.25 -16.64
N GLY A 380 7.47 51.27 -16.49
CA GLY A 380 8.10 50.85 -15.24
C GLY A 380 9.21 51.79 -14.73
N VAL A 381 10.21 51.19 -14.06
CA VAL A 381 11.39 51.88 -13.50
C VAL A 381 12.55 51.94 -14.51
N VAL A 382 12.35 52.82 -15.48
CA VAL A 382 13.28 53.38 -16.47
C VAL A 382 14.74 52.89 -16.39
N GLY A 383 15.15 52.13 -17.41
CA GLY A 383 16.55 51.77 -17.65
C GLY A 383 17.14 50.81 -16.62
N TRP A 384 16.32 49.89 -16.08
CA TRP A 384 16.82 48.64 -15.52
C TRP A 384 17.14 47.63 -16.64
N VAL A 385 17.39 46.36 -16.32
CA VAL A 385 17.56 45.29 -17.31
C VAL A 385 17.10 43.98 -16.65
N PRO A 386 16.17 43.21 -17.26
CA PRO A 386 15.75 41.93 -16.72
C PRO A 386 16.84 40.85 -16.74
N ASP A 387 16.83 40.01 -15.70
CA ASP A 387 17.51 38.70 -15.66
C ASP A 387 16.73 37.75 -14.74
N ALA A 388 16.95 36.44 -14.88
CA ALA A 388 16.25 35.34 -14.17
C ALA A 388 16.47 35.29 -12.62
N SER A 389 16.70 36.43 -11.99
CA SER A 389 16.67 36.69 -10.55
C SER A 389 16.09 38.07 -10.16
N THR A 390 15.49 38.77 -11.14
CA THR A 390 14.75 40.04 -11.02
C THR A 390 13.60 40.21 -12.04
N ASP A 391 13.54 39.34 -13.05
CA ASP A 391 12.43 39.03 -13.96
C ASP A 391 12.42 37.51 -14.04
N ARG A 392 11.48 36.87 -13.32
CA ARG A 392 11.50 35.42 -13.11
C ARG A 392 10.75 34.63 -14.18
N ASP A 393 9.58 35.10 -14.61
CA ASP A 393 8.73 34.38 -15.58
C ASP A 393 9.02 34.80 -17.04
N GLY A 394 9.53 36.02 -17.26
CA GLY A 394 9.86 36.60 -18.55
C GLY A 394 8.83 37.59 -19.12
N ASP A 395 7.97 38.21 -18.29
CA ASP A 395 6.90 39.12 -18.74
C ASP A 395 7.27 40.61 -18.88
N GLY A 396 8.46 41.02 -18.41
CA GLY A 396 8.94 42.41 -18.46
C GLY A 396 8.70 43.24 -17.19
N CYS A 397 7.86 42.77 -16.26
CA CYS A 397 7.77 43.36 -14.93
C CYS A 397 8.98 43.00 -14.04
N ARG A 398 9.19 43.75 -12.95
CA ARG A 398 10.24 43.47 -11.96
C ARG A 398 9.67 42.88 -10.66
N ASP A 399 10.16 41.69 -10.29
CA ASP A 399 9.89 40.95 -9.03
C ASP A 399 9.79 41.86 -7.78
N SER A 400 10.61 42.91 -7.71
CA SER A 400 10.85 43.62 -6.45
C SER A 400 9.83 44.69 -6.07
N ASP A 401 9.06 45.21 -7.04
CA ASP A 401 8.14 46.34 -6.84
C ASP A 401 7.16 46.64 -7.99
N GLU A 402 7.17 45.89 -9.10
CA GLU A 402 6.33 46.17 -10.28
C GLU A 402 5.43 44.98 -10.68
N ASP A 403 5.88 43.75 -10.43
CA ASP A 403 5.05 42.54 -10.40
C ASP A 403 4.33 42.34 -9.04
N ASP A 404 3.31 41.47 -9.01
CA ASP A 404 2.53 40.97 -7.86
C ASP A 404 2.44 39.38 -7.87
N ASP A 405 2.98 38.66 -8.88
CA ASP A 405 2.82 37.20 -9.14
C ASP A 405 4.12 36.57 -9.74
N ASP A 406 5.25 36.64 -9.00
CA ASP A 406 6.67 36.38 -9.41
C ASP A 406 6.89 35.24 -10.44
N ASP A 407 6.19 34.10 -10.32
CA ASP A 407 6.36 32.91 -11.19
C ASP A 407 5.16 32.58 -12.11
N ASN A 408 4.16 33.47 -12.12
CA ASN A 408 2.99 33.48 -12.98
C ASN A 408 2.20 32.15 -12.99
N ASP A 409 2.12 31.50 -11.82
CA ASP A 409 1.29 30.30 -11.61
C ASP A 409 -0.21 30.63 -11.40
N LEU A 410 -0.53 31.93 -11.31
CA LEU A 410 -1.83 32.56 -11.03
C LEU A 410 -2.19 32.71 -9.53
N VAL A 411 -1.21 32.63 -8.63
CA VAL A 411 -1.34 32.86 -7.18
C VAL A 411 -0.35 33.96 -6.71
N PRO A 412 -0.78 35.22 -6.62
CA PRO A 412 0.06 36.36 -6.21
C PRO A 412 0.85 36.14 -4.90
N ASP A 413 2.12 36.57 -4.85
CA ASP A 413 3.12 36.21 -3.79
C ASP A 413 2.64 36.49 -2.36
N ALA A 414 1.75 37.46 -2.20
CA ALA A 414 1.12 37.78 -0.92
C ALA A 414 0.29 36.63 -0.32
N ASN A 415 -0.05 35.59 -1.10
CA ASN A 415 -0.75 34.37 -0.67
C ASN A 415 0.00 33.07 -1.01
N ASP A 416 0.92 33.09 -1.97
CA ASP A 416 1.73 31.93 -2.33
C ASP A 416 2.62 31.43 -1.16
N THR A 417 2.96 30.15 -1.22
CA THR A 417 3.84 29.43 -0.30
C THR A 417 5.00 28.71 -1.01
N CYS A 418 5.04 28.72 -2.34
CA CYS A 418 5.93 27.97 -3.23
C CYS A 418 6.49 28.82 -4.40
N PRO A 419 7.17 29.97 -4.16
CA PRO A 419 7.50 30.99 -5.18
C PRO A 419 8.73 30.63 -6.03
N ASP A 420 8.82 29.35 -6.40
CA ASP A 420 9.80 28.71 -7.26
C ASP A 420 9.06 27.63 -8.11
N THR A 421 7.80 27.87 -8.45
CA THR A 421 6.97 26.98 -9.28
C THR A 421 7.43 27.03 -10.74
N THR A 422 7.28 25.91 -11.44
CA THR A 422 7.63 25.82 -12.86
C THR A 422 6.49 26.40 -13.69
N LEU A 423 6.72 27.51 -14.39
CA LEU A 423 5.76 28.21 -15.24
C LEU A 423 4.82 27.25 -16.00
N GLY A 424 3.51 27.38 -15.74
CA GLY A 424 2.46 26.55 -16.34
C GLY A 424 2.26 25.17 -15.72
N ALA A 425 2.87 24.86 -14.58
CA ALA A 425 2.53 23.70 -13.76
C ALA A 425 1.11 23.85 -13.14
N PRO A 426 0.36 22.75 -12.92
CA PRO A 426 -0.89 22.82 -12.17
C PRO A 426 -0.62 22.99 -10.67
N VAL A 427 -1.13 24.07 -10.09
CA VAL A 427 -1.00 24.41 -8.66
C VAL A 427 -2.34 24.36 -7.91
N ASP A 428 -2.27 24.49 -6.58
CA ASP A 428 -3.46 24.58 -5.70
C ASP A 428 -3.82 26.02 -5.31
N GLU A 429 -4.42 26.24 -4.14
CA GLU A 429 -4.83 27.58 -3.66
C GLU A 429 -3.70 28.36 -2.95
N TYR A 430 -2.47 27.82 -2.92
CA TYR A 430 -1.26 28.37 -2.28
C TYR A 430 -0.01 28.32 -3.19
N GLY A 431 -0.19 28.27 -4.52
CA GLY A 431 0.88 28.27 -5.54
C GLY A 431 1.78 27.02 -5.57
N CYS A 432 1.42 25.97 -4.84
CA CYS A 432 2.23 24.76 -4.77
C CYS A 432 1.75 23.69 -5.78
N ALA A 433 2.66 23.20 -6.65
CA ALA A 433 2.41 22.06 -7.52
C ALA A 433 2.68 20.71 -6.81
N ASP A 434 2.21 19.60 -7.40
CA ASP A 434 2.31 18.25 -6.81
C ASP A 434 3.74 17.82 -6.41
N TYR A 435 4.79 18.35 -7.06
CA TYR A 435 6.19 18.05 -6.73
C TYR A 435 6.78 18.89 -5.58
N GLN A 436 6.08 19.94 -5.12
CA GLN A 436 6.43 20.72 -3.93
C GLN A 436 5.63 20.30 -2.68
N ARG A 437 4.51 19.59 -2.86
CA ARG A 437 3.54 19.27 -1.79
C ARG A 437 3.74 17.86 -1.24
N ASP A 438 3.46 17.73 0.05
CA ASP A 438 3.35 16.48 0.83
C ASP A 438 2.05 16.61 1.64
N THR A 439 0.94 16.09 1.10
CA THR A 439 -0.41 16.40 1.57
C THR A 439 -0.77 15.75 2.92
N ASP A 440 -0.13 14.64 3.32
CA ASP A 440 -0.41 13.95 4.60
C ASP A 440 0.75 13.98 5.62
N GLY A 441 1.93 14.42 5.19
CA GLY A 441 3.09 14.69 6.04
C GLY A 441 3.95 13.46 6.31
N ASP A 442 4.01 12.48 5.39
CA ASP A 442 4.80 11.26 5.56
C ASP A 442 6.27 11.37 5.05
N GLY A 443 6.55 12.37 4.21
CA GLY A 443 7.87 12.65 3.64
C GLY A 443 8.05 12.27 2.16
N VAL A 444 7.00 11.85 1.47
CA VAL A 444 6.96 11.68 0.00
C VAL A 444 6.05 12.75 -0.63
N THR A 445 6.43 13.27 -1.80
CA THR A 445 5.66 14.31 -2.50
C THR A 445 4.46 13.74 -3.25
N ASP A 446 3.41 14.55 -3.42
CA ASP A 446 2.14 14.15 -4.06
C ASP A 446 2.33 13.56 -5.49
N ASP A 447 3.41 13.93 -6.20
CA ASP A 447 3.76 13.43 -7.54
C ASP A 447 4.40 12.02 -7.54
N LEU A 448 4.94 11.58 -6.41
CA LEU A 448 5.64 10.29 -6.23
C LEU A 448 4.91 9.32 -5.27
N ASP A 449 3.99 9.82 -4.46
CA ASP A 449 3.19 9.04 -3.52
C ASP A 449 2.21 8.09 -4.21
N LEU A 450 2.12 6.86 -3.69
CA LEU A 450 1.20 5.81 -4.16
C LEU A 450 0.05 5.51 -3.17
N CYS A 451 0.04 6.12 -1.98
CA CYS A 451 -0.88 5.85 -0.88
C CYS A 451 -1.46 7.12 -0.22
N PRO A 452 -2.00 8.10 -0.98
CA PRO A 452 -2.37 9.41 -0.45
C PRO A 452 -3.38 9.35 0.70
N GLY A 453 -2.99 9.92 1.83
CA GLY A 453 -3.67 9.81 3.11
C GLY A 453 -3.02 8.80 4.08
N THR A 454 -1.72 8.54 3.97
CA THR A 454 -0.95 7.77 4.95
C THR A 454 -1.09 8.43 6.34
N PRO A 455 -1.44 7.67 7.40
CA PRO A 455 -1.71 8.28 8.71
C PRO A 455 -0.47 8.93 9.34
N THR A 456 -0.48 10.26 9.45
CA THR A 456 0.63 11.08 9.97
C THR A 456 1.24 10.51 11.25
N GLY A 457 2.55 10.22 11.20
CA GLY A 457 3.31 9.63 12.32
C GLY A 457 3.40 8.10 12.30
N MET A 458 2.85 7.42 11.31
CA MET A 458 3.32 6.10 10.89
C MET A 458 4.70 6.21 10.21
N ILE A 459 5.35 5.06 9.96
CA ILE A 459 6.58 5.00 9.18
C ILE A 459 6.22 4.54 7.77
N ALA A 460 6.29 5.49 6.83
CA ALA A 460 6.15 5.23 5.41
C ALA A 460 7.39 4.58 4.80
N ASN A 461 7.22 3.98 3.63
CA ASN A 461 8.29 3.51 2.75
C ASN A 461 8.64 4.57 1.69
N GLU A 462 9.56 4.25 0.77
CA GLU A 462 10.02 5.14 -0.32
C GLU A 462 8.94 5.45 -1.39
N GLN A 463 7.66 5.16 -1.12
CA GLN A 463 6.52 5.29 -2.03
C GLN A 463 5.26 5.89 -1.35
N GLY A 464 5.42 6.53 -0.18
CA GLY A 464 4.34 7.17 0.58
C GLY A 464 3.41 6.20 1.32
N CYS A 465 3.80 4.93 1.44
CA CYS A 465 2.93 3.87 1.97
C CYS A 465 3.38 3.35 3.33
N ALA A 466 2.47 3.31 4.30
CA ALA A 466 2.67 2.70 5.62
C ALA A 466 2.12 1.25 5.74
N ASP A 467 2.57 0.54 6.77
CA ASP A 467 1.93 -0.68 7.31
C ASP A 467 0.78 -0.25 8.24
N LEU A 468 -0.45 -0.60 7.89
CA LEU A 468 -1.67 -0.05 8.51
C LEU A 468 -2.24 -0.88 9.67
N ASP A 469 -1.93 -2.18 9.75
CA ASP A 469 -2.42 -3.06 10.82
C ASP A 469 -1.31 -3.62 11.74
N GLY A 470 -0.05 -3.56 11.30
CA GLY A 470 1.16 -3.93 12.02
C GLY A 470 1.67 -5.34 11.74
N ASP A 471 1.36 -5.95 10.59
CA ASP A 471 1.83 -7.29 10.22
C ASP A 471 3.19 -7.35 9.50
N GLY A 472 3.69 -6.21 9.03
CA GLY A 472 4.96 -6.07 8.31
C GLY A 472 4.85 -5.89 6.79
N VAL A 473 3.63 -5.83 6.22
CA VAL A 473 3.39 -5.57 4.80
C VAL A 473 2.82 -4.16 4.58
N PHE A 474 3.35 -3.43 3.60
CA PHE A 474 2.94 -2.06 3.28
C PHE A 474 1.68 -2.01 2.41
N ALA A 475 0.81 -1.01 2.64
CA ALA A 475 -0.54 -0.94 2.07
C ALA A 475 -0.65 -0.99 0.53
N ASN A 476 0.42 -0.67 -0.22
CA ASN A 476 0.45 -0.77 -1.68
C ASN A 476 0.66 -2.20 -2.22
N VAL A 477 1.14 -3.13 -1.40
CA VAL A 477 1.39 -4.54 -1.77
C VAL A 477 0.60 -5.53 -0.92
N ASP A 478 0.04 -5.07 0.19
CA ASP A 478 -0.90 -5.80 1.05
C ASP A 478 -2.24 -6.07 0.33
N GLN A 479 -2.68 -7.32 0.35
CA GLN A 479 -3.95 -7.80 -0.21
C GLN A 479 -5.00 -8.10 0.87
N CYS A 480 -4.62 -7.94 2.14
CA CYS A 480 -5.33 -8.39 3.32
C CYS A 480 -5.37 -7.36 4.49
N PRO A 481 -5.51 -6.03 4.25
CA PRO A 481 -5.32 -4.93 5.23
C PRO A 481 -6.34 -4.94 6.37
N GLY A 482 -5.98 -5.60 7.47
CA GLY A 482 -6.87 -6.08 8.52
C GLY A 482 -6.59 -7.54 8.89
N SER A 483 -5.33 -7.96 8.76
CA SER A 483 -4.85 -9.28 9.15
C SER A 483 -4.92 -9.41 10.69
N GLN A 484 -5.18 -10.63 11.19
CA GLN A 484 -5.41 -10.82 12.62
C GLN A 484 -4.08 -10.89 13.36
N ARG A 485 -3.83 -9.95 14.28
CA ARG A 485 -2.62 -9.97 15.14
C ARG A 485 -2.44 -11.30 15.87
N LYS A 486 -1.16 -11.61 16.13
CA LYS A 486 -0.66 -12.90 16.63
C LYS A 486 -0.85 -14.09 15.66
N TRP A 487 -1.03 -13.87 14.36
CA TRP A 487 -0.98 -14.92 13.32
C TRP A 487 0.16 -14.68 12.34
N THR A 488 0.65 -15.74 11.68
CA THR A 488 1.58 -15.55 10.56
C THR A 488 0.86 -15.10 9.30
N VAL A 489 1.34 -14.02 8.69
CA VAL A 489 0.97 -13.57 7.34
C VAL A 489 1.96 -14.07 6.29
N ASP A 490 1.50 -14.20 5.06
CA ASP A 490 2.33 -14.47 3.89
C ASP A 490 2.92 -13.18 3.30
N ALA A 491 3.55 -13.27 2.12
CA ALA A 491 4.16 -12.14 1.43
C ALA A 491 3.14 -11.14 0.81
N ALA A 492 1.84 -11.31 1.09
CA ALA A 492 0.74 -10.45 0.63
C ALA A 492 -0.15 -9.97 1.78
N GLY A 493 0.32 -10.03 3.03
CA GLY A 493 -0.43 -9.65 4.25
C GLY A 493 -1.48 -10.68 4.68
N CYS A 494 -1.60 -11.80 3.98
CA CYS A 494 -2.68 -12.74 4.21
C CYS A 494 -2.28 -13.84 5.19
N ASN A 495 -3.00 -13.95 6.31
CA ASN A 495 -2.87 -15.06 7.24
C ASN A 495 -3.78 -16.25 6.88
N VAL A 496 -3.51 -17.39 7.52
CA VAL A 496 -4.20 -18.66 7.25
C VAL A 496 -5.73 -18.63 7.42
N LEU A 497 -6.32 -17.64 8.13
CA LEU A 497 -7.77 -17.49 8.28
C LEU A 497 -8.46 -16.88 7.05
N GLN A 498 -7.72 -16.01 6.33
CA GLN A 498 -8.17 -15.28 5.14
C GLN A 498 -8.12 -16.19 3.89
N HIS A 499 -7.22 -17.17 3.85
CA HIS A 499 -7.17 -18.14 2.75
C HIS A 499 -8.42 -19.04 2.67
N PRO A 500 -8.95 -19.30 1.45
CA PRO A 500 -10.07 -20.20 1.26
C PRO A 500 -9.67 -21.67 1.38
N VAL A 501 -10.43 -22.47 2.15
CA VAL A 501 -10.22 -23.93 2.21
C VAL A 501 -10.57 -24.58 0.85
N PRO A 502 -9.63 -25.27 0.17
CA PRO A 502 -9.89 -25.85 -1.14
C PRO A 502 -10.83 -27.06 -1.08
N TRP A 503 -11.67 -27.24 -2.11
CA TRP A 503 -12.55 -28.40 -2.24
C TRP A 503 -11.75 -29.70 -2.44
N ASN A 504 -11.81 -30.64 -1.49
CA ASN A 504 -11.21 -31.96 -1.67
C ASN A 504 -12.15 -32.87 -2.46
N GLY A 505 -11.82 -33.07 -3.74
CA GLY A 505 -12.56 -33.94 -4.67
C GLY A 505 -12.23 -35.44 -4.57
N SER A 506 -11.29 -35.84 -3.72
CA SER A 506 -10.76 -37.23 -3.65
C SER A 506 -11.45 -38.09 -2.59
N GLY A 507 -12.08 -37.47 -1.58
CA GLY A 507 -12.73 -38.18 -0.47
C GLY A 507 -11.72 -38.79 0.53
N PRO A 508 -12.09 -39.86 1.27
CA PRO A 508 -13.41 -40.49 1.28
C PRO A 508 -14.50 -39.55 1.77
N TYR A 509 -15.70 -39.69 1.21
CA TYR A 509 -16.90 -38.97 1.66
C TYR A 509 -17.71 -39.87 2.58
N THR A 510 -18.29 -39.32 3.65
CA THR A 510 -19.10 -40.10 4.60
C THR A 510 -20.34 -39.33 5.06
N THR A 511 -21.24 -40.03 5.77
CA THR A 511 -22.38 -39.40 6.47
C THR A 511 -22.07 -39.18 7.96
N ASP A 512 -20.82 -39.36 8.39
CA ASP A 512 -20.43 -39.14 9.78
C ASP A 512 -20.54 -37.64 10.11
N ARG A 513 -20.72 -37.31 11.40
CA ARG A 513 -20.62 -35.92 11.85
C ARG A 513 -19.15 -35.55 11.91
N PHE A 514 -18.82 -34.35 11.44
CA PHE A 514 -17.47 -33.97 10.99
C PHE A 514 -16.91 -34.79 9.81
N GLY A 515 -17.70 -35.71 9.22
CA GLY A 515 -17.34 -36.45 8.00
C GLY A 515 -17.34 -35.56 6.76
N ARG A 516 -16.46 -35.87 5.79
CA ARG A 516 -16.26 -35.04 4.59
C ARG A 516 -17.47 -35.10 3.65
N VAL A 517 -17.96 -33.92 3.25
CA VAL A 517 -19.05 -33.73 2.29
C VAL A 517 -18.58 -34.08 0.89
N GLY A 518 -19.31 -34.97 0.21
CA GLY A 518 -19.11 -35.28 -1.21
C GLY A 518 -19.94 -34.43 -2.15
N THR A 519 -19.69 -34.60 -3.45
CA THR A 519 -20.40 -33.90 -4.52
C THR A 519 -21.92 -34.08 -4.40
N MET A 520 -22.67 -32.99 -4.58
CA MET A 520 -24.13 -32.99 -4.57
C MET A 520 -24.69 -32.05 -5.63
N MET A 521 -25.92 -32.32 -6.07
CA MET A 521 -26.63 -31.52 -7.06
C MET A 521 -28.06 -31.31 -6.57
N ILE A 522 -28.49 -30.05 -6.52
CA ILE A 522 -29.78 -29.63 -6.00
C ILE A 522 -30.51 -28.84 -7.09
N GLN A 523 -31.70 -29.31 -7.47
CA GLN A 523 -32.62 -28.52 -8.29
C GLN A 523 -33.10 -27.32 -7.46
N THR A 524 -32.85 -26.09 -7.92
CA THR A 524 -33.40 -24.87 -7.30
C THR A 524 -34.34 -24.14 -8.25
N THR A 525 -35.13 -23.20 -7.75
CA THR A 525 -35.99 -22.35 -8.60
C THR A 525 -35.19 -21.46 -9.56
N SER A 526 -33.88 -21.28 -9.31
CA SER A 526 -32.96 -20.48 -10.12
C SER A 526 -32.14 -21.32 -11.12
N GLY A 527 -32.24 -22.65 -11.05
CA GLY A 527 -31.43 -23.58 -11.85
C GLY A 527 -30.79 -24.69 -11.02
N ASN A 528 -29.91 -25.49 -11.63
CA ASN A 528 -29.17 -26.54 -10.94
C ASN A 528 -28.06 -25.90 -10.08
N TRP A 529 -28.12 -26.07 -8.76
CA TRP A 529 -27.01 -25.73 -7.87
C TRP A 529 -26.16 -26.97 -7.57
N ARG A 530 -24.87 -26.76 -7.33
CA ARG A 530 -23.86 -27.81 -7.20
C ARG A 530 -22.77 -27.36 -6.25
N ILE A 531 -22.49 -28.13 -5.20
CA ILE A 531 -21.54 -27.68 -4.17
C ILE A 531 -20.13 -27.52 -4.74
N GLN A 532 -19.62 -28.50 -5.51
CA GLN A 532 -18.26 -28.43 -6.07
C GLN A 532 -18.10 -27.39 -7.20
N ASP A 533 -19.20 -26.77 -7.67
CA ASP A 533 -19.18 -25.68 -8.65
C ASP A 533 -19.39 -24.31 -7.95
N ALA A 534 -19.67 -24.29 -6.64
CA ALA A 534 -20.03 -23.13 -5.82
C ALA A 534 -19.35 -23.15 -4.44
N TRP A 535 -18.23 -23.86 -4.32
CA TRP A 535 -17.41 -23.97 -3.12
C TRP A 535 -16.25 -22.98 -3.21
N ASP A 536 -16.17 -22.07 -2.25
CA ASP A 536 -15.14 -21.03 -2.17
C ASP A 536 -14.31 -21.11 -0.88
N GLY A 537 -14.49 -22.14 -0.05
CA GLY A 537 -13.77 -22.31 1.22
C GLY A 537 -14.07 -21.28 2.32
N ASN A 538 -14.88 -20.26 2.02
CA ASN A 538 -15.19 -19.14 2.90
C ASN A 538 -16.63 -19.19 3.41
N HIS A 539 -17.54 -19.77 2.62
CA HIS A 539 -18.93 -19.94 3.01
C HIS A 539 -19.22 -21.21 3.81
N THR A 540 -20.24 -21.10 4.67
CA THR A 540 -20.94 -22.19 5.36
C THR A 540 -22.30 -22.42 4.72
N TYR A 541 -22.88 -23.61 4.86
CA TYR A 541 -24.14 -23.96 4.19
C TYR A 541 -25.15 -24.55 5.17
N LEU A 542 -26.37 -24.00 5.18
CA LEU A 542 -27.50 -24.44 5.98
C LEU A 542 -28.63 -24.97 5.09
N PHE A 543 -29.11 -26.17 5.37
CA PHE A 543 -30.26 -26.77 4.69
C PHE A 543 -31.42 -26.92 5.67
N ILE A 544 -32.62 -26.48 5.29
CA ILE A 544 -33.82 -26.46 6.14
C ILE A 544 -35.01 -27.02 5.34
N PHE A 545 -35.50 -28.19 5.74
CA PHE A 545 -36.56 -28.93 5.03
C PHE A 545 -37.86 -28.99 5.84
N ASN A 546 -38.94 -28.44 5.28
CA ASN A 546 -40.29 -28.56 5.86
C ASN A 546 -40.82 -30.02 5.82
N GLN A 547 -41.75 -30.31 6.73
CA GLN A 547 -42.65 -31.46 6.61
C GLN A 547 -43.97 -31.18 7.33
N LYS A 548 -45.05 -30.92 6.58
CA LYS A 548 -46.42 -30.64 7.09
C LYS A 548 -46.95 -31.74 8.01
N SER A 549 -46.60 -33.00 7.77
CA SER A 549 -47.01 -34.13 8.62
C SER A 549 -46.33 -34.15 9.99
N ASN A 550 -45.26 -33.37 10.19
CA ASN A 550 -44.54 -33.24 11.45
C ASN A 550 -44.91 -31.89 12.11
N SER A 551 -45.63 -31.94 13.24
CA SER A 551 -46.08 -30.74 13.93
C SER A 551 -44.96 -29.90 14.56
N TYR A 552 -43.80 -30.49 14.86
CA TYR A 552 -42.63 -29.75 15.33
C TYR A 552 -42.06 -28.89 14.19
N MET A 553 -41.76 -29.51 13.04
CA MET A 553 -41.15 -28.79 11.92
C MET A 553 -42.13 -27.82 11.24
N SER A 554 -43.40 -28.22 11.07
CA SER A 554 -44.44 -27.35 10.53
C SER A 554 -44.70 -26.11 11.41
N ASN A 555 -44.49 -26.20 12.73
CA ASN A 555 -44.58 -25.03 13.62
C ASN A 555 -43.34 -24.12 13.48
N LEU A 556 -42.13 -24.68 13.39
CA LEU A 556 -40.89 -23.91 13.15
C LEU A 556 -40.95 -23.19 11.79
N TRP A 557 -41.35 -23.88 10.73
CA TRP A 557 -41.53 -23.32 9.38
C TRP A 557 -42.63 -22.24 9.32
N GLY A 558 -43.50 -22.16 10.34
CA GLY A 558 -44.51 -21.11 10.49
C GLY A 558 -44.00 -19.81 11.13
N GLN A 559 -42.78 -19.80 11.68
CA GLN A 559 -42.22 -18.64 12.39
C GLN A 559 -41.72 -17.53 11.45
N ASN A 560 -41.30 -16.41 12.04
CA ASN A 560 -40.75 -15.29 11.30
C ASN A 560 -39.35 -15.63 10.76
N VAL A 561 -39.25 -15.80 9.43
CA VAL A 561 -37.97 -16.04 8.76
C VAL A 561 -37.03 -14.83 8.84
N GLY A 562 -37.55 -13.62 9.07
CA GLY A 562 -36.73 -12.42 9.26
C GLY A 562 -35.82 -12.49 10.48
N ASP A 563 -36.24 -13.17 11.55
CA ASP A 563 -35.43 -13.34 12.77
C ASP A 563 -34.28 -14.33 12.54
N LEU A 564 -34.48 -15.33 11.65
CA LEU A 564 -33.42 -16.23 11.20
C LEU A 564 -32.41 -15.48 10.32
N LEU A 565 -32.89 -14.75 9.32
CA LEU A 565 -32.02 -14.05 8.37
C LEU A 565 -31.24 -12.89 9.04
N GLY A 566 -31.86 -12.15 9.94
CA GLY A 566 -31.19 -11.09 10.71
C GLY A 566 -30.12 -11.59 11.70
N ALA A 567 -30.11 -12.89 12.02
CA ALA A 567 -29.11 -13.53 12.89
C ALA A 567 -28.08 -14.39 12.14
N THR A 568 -28.26 -14.61 10.84
CA THR A 568 -27.40 -15.49 10.03
C THR A 568 -26.20 -14.71 9.47
N PRO A 569 -24.95 -15.20 9.63
CA PRO A 569 -23.75 -14.53 9.12
C PRO A 569 -23.77 -14.20 7.62
N SER A 570 -22.93 -13.23 7.23
CA SER A 570 -22.68 -12.86 5.84
C SER A 570 -22.10 -14.00 5.01
N ASN A 571 -21.29 -14.88 5.60
CA ASN A 571 -20.69 -16.04 4.93
C ASN A 571 -21.57 -17.32 4.97
N THR A 572 -22.88 -17.22 5.09
CA THR A 572 -23.77 -18.41 5.16
C THR A 572 -24.77 -18.47 4.01
N HIS A 573 -24.81 -19.60 3.28
CA HIS A 573 -25.89 -19.94 2.35
C HIS A 573 -27.05 -20.63 3.08
N VAL A 574 -28.29 -20.32 2.69
CA VAL A 574 -29.50 -20.91 3.30
C VAL A 574 -30.39 -21.54 2.22
N PHE A 575 -30.62 -22.84 2.33
CA PHE A 575 -31.45 -23.65 1.43
C PHE A 575 -32.79 -23.98 2.09
N PHE A 576 -33.88 -23.47 1.52
CA PHE A 576 -35.25 -23.78 1.93
C PHE A 576 -35.85 -24.85 1.02
N GLY A 577 -36.17 -26.02 1.59
CA GLY A 577 -36.79 -27.15 0.89
C GLY A 577 -38.00 -27.73 1.63
N SER A 578 -38.57 -28.81 1.08
CA SER A 578 -39.64 -29.57 1.74
C SER A 578 -39.56 -31.05 1.38
N TYR A 579 -39.94 -31.91 2.32
CA TYR A 579 -40.12 -33.34 2.11
C TYR A 579 -41.53 -33.71 1.60
N ASP A 580 -42.47 -32.75 1.58
CA ASP A 580 -43.87 -33.02 1.24
C ASP A 580 -44.09 -33.25 -0.26
N SER A 581 -45.24 -33.86 -0.58
CA SER A 581 -45.59 -34.20 -1.96
C SER A 581 -45.78 -32.98 -2.86
N ASP A 582 -46.07 -31.82 -2.27
CA ASP A 582 -46.34 -30.51 -2.88
C ASP A 582 -45.27 -29.44 -2.53
N TYR A 583 -44.01 -29.87 -2.31
CA TYR A 583 -42.85 -29.04 -1.95
C TYR A 583 -42.79 -27.64 -2.58
N ALA A 584 -43.10 -27.50 -3.87
CA ALA A 584 -43.05 -26.24 -4.59
C ALA A 584 -43.97 -25.15 -3.99
N ASN A 585 -45.08 -25.53 -3.35
CA ASN A 585 -45.95 -24.61 -2.62
C ASN A 585 -45.30 -24.11 -1.32
N ASP A 586 -44.62 -24.98 -0.58
CA ASP A 586 -43.96 -24.63 0.69
C ASP A 586 -42.78 -23.69 0.45
N VAL A 587 -41.98 -24.01 -0.57
CA VAL A 587 -40.77 -23.28 -0.93
C VAL A 587 -41.13 -21.93 -1.54
N SER A 588 -42.16 -21.86 -2.40
CA SER A 588 -42.74 -20.60 -2.88
C SER A 588 -43.33 -19.76 -1.74
N GLY A 589 -44.05 -20.39 -0.80
CA GLY A 589 -44.58 -19.73 0.39
C GLY A 589 -43.50 -19.21 1.34
N MET A 590 -42.37 -19.92 1.47
CA MET A 590 -41.20 -19.44 2.19
C MET A 590 -40.56 -18.25 1.46
N LYS A 591 -40.29 -18.38 0.15
CA LYS A 591 -39.73 -17.29 -0.66
C LYS A 591 -40.53 -16.00 -0.55
N ALA A 592 -41.86 -16.07 -0.63
CA ALA A 592 -42.73 -14.90 -0.51
C ALA A 592 -42.58 -14.17 0.84
N ARG A 593 -42.23 -14.87 1.93
CA ARG A 593 -41.93 -14.26 3.24
C ARG A 593 -40.52 -13.67 3.30
N VAL A 594 -39.54 -14.35 2.70
CA VAL A 594 -38.16 -13.84 2.60
C VAL A 594 -38.10 -12.58 1.74
N ASP A 595 -38.71 -12.60 0.55
CA ASP A 595 -38.85 -11.44 -0.33
C ASP A 595 -39.56 -10.27 0.38
N SER A 596 -40.58 -10.57 1.18
CA SER A 596 -41.29 -9.59 1.99
C SER A 596 -40.45 -9.02 3.14
N TRP A 597 -39.52 -9.78 3.73
CA TRP A 597 -38.58 -9.27 4.74
C TRP A 597 -37.49 -8.42 4.10
N LEU A 598 -36.85 -8.93 3.02
CA LEU A 598 -35.83 -8.23 2.23
C LEU A 598 -36.34 -6.91 1.70
N GLY A 599 -37.58 -6.85 1.19
CA GLY A 599 -38.22 -5.62 0.69
C GLY A 599 -38.42 -4.52 1.76
N ASN A 600 -38.16 -4.80 3.04
CA ASN A 600 -38.16 -3.83 4.13
C ASN A 600 -36.76 -3.56 4.72
N GLN A 601 -35.69 -4.14 4.16
CA GLN A 601 -34.30 -3.91 4.59
C GLN A 601 -33.60 -2.80 3.78
N PRO A 602 -32.52 -2.20 4.33
CA PRO A 602 -31.60 -1.34 3.57
C PRO A 602 -31.04 -2.04 2.31
N GLN A 603 -30.61 -1.25 1.33
CA GLN A 603 -30.09 -1.76 0.05
C GLN A 603 -28.87 -2.69 0.26
N GLU A 604 -27.91 -2.25 1.09
CA GLU A 604 -26.75 -3.02 1.55
C GLU A 604 -27.12 -4.42 2.09
N VAL A 605 -28.07 -4.50 3.02
CA VAL A 605 -28.56 -5.75 3.61
C VAL A 605 -29.27 -6.63 2.58
N ARG A 606 -29.89 -6.06 1.56
CA ARG A 606 -30.51 -6.82 0.46
C ARG A 606 -29.47 -7.40 -0.48
N ASP A 607 -28.42 -6.62 -0.78
CA ASP A 607 -27.37 -7.02 -1.72
C ASP A 607 -26.41 -8.04 -1.10
N SER A 608 -26.12 -7.94 0.22
CA SER A 608 -25.34 -8.95 0.93
C SER A 608 -26.04 -10.31 1.02
N TRP A 609 -27.36 -10.39 0.78
CA TRP A 609 -28.13 -11.63 0.64
C TRP A 609 -28.22 -12.17 -0.80
N SER A 610 -27.66 -11.46 -1.77
CA SER A 610 -27.57 -11.92 -3.16
C SER A 610 -26.76 -13.21 -3.26
N GLY A 611 -27.16 -14.12 -4.14
CA GLY A 611 -26.50 -15.42 -4.34
C GLY A 611 -26.64 -16.45 -3.21
N ARG A 612 -26.88 -16.04 -1.95
CA ARG A 612 -26.87 -16.93 -0.76
C ARG A 612 -28.21 -17.59 -0.40
N LEU A 613 -29.32 -17.15 -1.00
CA LEU A 613 -30.67 -17.66 -0.71
C LEU A 613 -31.14 -18.67 -1.78
N HIS A 614 -31.29 -19.93 -1.38
CA HIS A 614 -31.63 -21.04 -2.27
C HIS A 614 -32.99 -21.66 -1.93
N TYR A 615 -33.72 -22.01 -3.00
CA TYR A 615 -35.10 -22.50 -2.92
C TYR A 615 -35.19 -23.82 -3.67
N VAL A 616 -35.28 -24.93 -2.94
CA VAL A 616 -35.19 -26.30 -3.48
C VAL A 616 -36.46 -26.62 -4.27
N ASN A 617 -36.30 -26.92 -5.57
CA ASN A 617 -37.36 -27.18 -6.54
C ASN A 617 -37.52 -28.69 -6.83
N GLU A 618 -37.25 -29.51 -5.81
CA GLU A 618 -37.51 -30.94 -5.74
C GLU A 618 -37.83 -31.34 -4.29
N ARG A 619 -38.13 -32.61 -4.02
CA ARG A 619 -38.32 -33.08 -2.63
C ARG A 619 -36.98 -33.36 -2.00
N GLY A 620 -36.84 -33.11 -0.70
CA GLY A 620 -35.61 -33.44 0.03
C GLY A 620 -35.17 -34.91 -0.06
N TRP A 621 -36.09 -35.84 -0.30
CA TRP A 621 -35.78 -37.27 -0.51
C TRP A 621 -35.32 -37.61 -1.95
N ASP A 622 -35.59 -36.73 -2.92
CA ASP A 622 -35.33 -36.95 -4.35
C ASP A 622 -34.02 -36.25 -4.82
N VAL A 623 -33.41 -35.40 -3.99
CA VAL A 623 -32.10 -34.73 -4.19
C VAL A 623 -30.98 -35.76 -4.48
N ASP A 624 -29.90 -35.35 -5.17
CA ASP A 624 -28.79 -36.24 -5.54
C ASP A 624 -27.45 -35.90 -4.87
N GLY A 625 -26.58 -36.92 -4.77
CA GLY A 625 -25.29 -36.86 -4.08
C GLY A 625 -25.40 -36.87 -2.55
N SER A 626 -24.33 -36.45 -1.87
CA SER A 626 -24.14 -36.72 -0.43
C SER A 626 -25.21 -36.14 0.49
N LEU A 627 -25.94 -35.09 0.11
CA LEU A 627 -27.04 -34.55 0.92
C LEU A 627 -28.20 -35.56 1.06
N ARG A 628 -28.50 -36.33 0.01
CA ARG A 628 -29.50 -37.42 0.08
C ARG A 628 -29.08 -38.50 1.07
N ASP A 629 -27.79 -38.82 1.09
CA ASP A 629 -27.26 -39.94 1.86
C ASP A 629 -27.22 -39.56 3.37
N VAL A 630 -26.86 -38.31 3.70
CA VAL A 630 -27.04 -37.74 5.05
C VAL A 630 -28.52 -37.60 5.45
N ILE A 631 -29.41 -37.19 4.53
CA ILE A 631 -30.85 -37.14 4.78
C ILE A 631 -31.40 -38.54 5.15
N GLY A 632 -30.94 -39.58 4.45
CA GLY A 632 -31.30 -40.97 4.72
C GLY A 632 -30.81 -41.46 6.08
N ASP A 633 -29.52 -41.27 6.38
CA ASP A 633 -28.92 -41.74 7.64
C ASP A 633 -29.42 -40.96 8.87
N TRP A 634 -29.34 -39.62 8.86
CA TRP A 634 -29.65 -38.83 10.05
C TRP A 634 -31.15 -38.65 10.27
N SER A 635 -31.97 -38.65 9.20
CA SER A 635 -33.43 -38.46 9.24
C SER A 635 -33.86 -37.19 10.03
N LYS A 636 -33.24 -36.05 9.74
CA LYS A 636 -33.50 -34.74 10.39
C LYS A 636 -34.25 -33.76 9.47
N PHE A 637 -34.51 -32.55 9.97
CA PHE A 637 -35.12 -31.45 9.21
C PHE A 637 -34.12 -30.36 8.82
N TYR A 638 -32.90 -30.42 9.34
CA TYR A 638 -31.88 -29.40 9.18
C TYR A 638 -30.48 -30.02 9.16
N TYR A 639 -29.60 -29.46 8.35
CA TYR A 639 -28.23 -29.95 8.10
C TYR A 639 -27.29 -28.77 7.89
N GLY A 640 -26.03 -28.92 8.31
CA GLY A 640 -24.99 -27.90 8.18
C GLY A 640 -23.75 -28.40 7.45
N ILE A 641 -23.00 -27.47 6.86
CA ILE A 641 -21.65 -27.69 6.34
C ILE A 641 -20.77 -26.52 6.81
N ASP A 642 -19.61 -26.81 7.42
CA ASP A 642 -18.61 -25.82 7.80
C ASP A 642 -17.57 -25.55 6.70
N ARG A 643 -16.74 -24.51 6.87
CA ARG A 643 -15.65 -24.14 5.94
C ARG A 643 -14.63 -25.27 5.69
N PHE A 644 -14.58 -26.32 6.50
CA PHE A 644 -13.65 -27.44 6.31
C PHE A 644 -14.20 -28.58 5.43
N GLN A 645 -15.31 -28.35 4.73
CA GLN A 645 -16.01 -29.35 3.90
C GLN A 645 -16.59 -30.50 4.75
N ARG A 646 -17.04 -30.24 5.99
CA ARG A 646 -17.51 -31.27 6.93
C ARG A 646 -19.01 -31.14 7.24
N TRP A 647 -19.69 -32.27 7.38
CA TRP A 647 -21.09 -32.31 7.81
C TRP A 647 -21.24 -31.92 9.29
N ARG A 648 -22.13 -30.96 9.56
CA ARG A 648 -22.44 -30.45 10.90
C ARG A 648 -23.88 -30.81 11.28
N GLU A 649 -24.05 -31.44 12.43
CA GLU A 649 -25.37 -31.59 13.06
C GLU A 649 -25.67 -30.38 13.97
N LEU A 650 -26.84 -29.77 13.74
CA LEU A 650 -27.34 -28.68 14.56
C LEU A 650 -28.05 -29.23 15.80
N GLY A 651 -27.86 -28.57 16.94
CA GLY A 651 -28.31 -29.02 18.25
C GLY A 651 -29.78 -28.71 18.57
N SER A 652 -30.01 -28.36 19.83
CA SER A 652 -31.32 -28.02 20.40
C SER A 652 -31.79 -26.62 20.03
N MET A 653 -32.88 -26.54 19.28
CA MET A 653 -33.59 -25.28 18.99
C MET A 653 -34.49 -24.79 20.15
N PHE A 654 -34.34 -25.32 21.37
CA PHE A 654 -35.25 -25.06 22.49
C PHE A 654 -34.93 -23.73 23.18
N ASP A 655 -35.91 -22.82 23.28
CA ASP A 655 -35.73 -21.58 24.03
C ASP A 655 -35.95 -21.82 25.53
N TRP A 656 -34.86 -21.76 26.30
CA TRP A 656 -34.87 -21.91 27.75
C TRP A 656 -35.46 -20.72 28.50
N GLN A 657 -35.54 -19.54 27.86
CA GLN A 657 -35.82 -18.27 28.54
C GLN A 657 -37.29 -18.13 28.99
N THR A 658 -38.21 -18.90 28.40
CA THR A 658 -39.66 -18.81 28.64
C THR A 658 -40.22 -20.02 29.37
N SER A 659 -41.04 -19.77 30.40
CA SER A 659 -41.71 -20.83 31.18
C SER A 659 -42.87 -21.53 30.44
N SER A 660 -43.12 -21.13 29.21
CA SER A 660 -44.04 -21.77 28.26
C SER A 660 -43.30 -21.96 26.94
N CYS A 661 -43.20 -23.20 26.48
CA CYS A 661 -42.30 -23.62 25.43
C CYS A 661 -42.49 -22.91 24.07
N CYS A 662 -41.36 -22.59 23.44
CA CYS A 662 -41.23 -22.71 21.99
C CYS A 662 -39.85 -23.28 21.63
N TYR A 663 -39.80 -23.99 20.52
CA TYR A 663 -38.55 -24.14 19.76
C TYR A 663 -38.50 -22.97 18.78
N ARG A 664 -37.31 -22.47 18.47
CA ARG A 664 -37.09 -21.25 17.70
C ARG A 664 -36.38 -21.52 16.37
N LEU A 665 -36.91 -20.99 15.28
CA LEU A 665 -36.33 -21.14 13.95
C LEU A 665 -35.00 -20.38 13.84
N ASP A 666 -34.92 -19.18 14.44
CA ASP A 666 -33.72 -18.34 14.43
C ASP A 666 -32.52 -18.97 15.14
N TYR A 667 -32.72 -19.95 16.03
CA TYR A 667 -31.61 -20.65 16.69
C TYR A 667 -30.78 -21.50 15.71
N ILE A 668 -31.27 -21.78 14.50
CA ILE A 668 -30.46 -22.39 13.43
C ILE A 668 -29.26 -21.50 13.08
N ALA A 669 -29.39 -20.17 13.14
CA ALA A 669 -28.31 -19.23 12.86
C ALA A 669 -27.23 -19.18 13.95
N ASN A 670 -27.50 -19.67 15.17
CA ASN A 670 -26.49 -19.75 16.23
C ASN A 670 -25.28 -20.61 15.82
N GLU A 671 -25.50 -21.61 14.96
CA GLU A 671 -24.49 -22.60 14.56
C GLU A 671 -23.39 -22.04 13.64
N PRO A 672 -23.68 -21.37 12.50
CA PRO A 672 -22.63 -20.76 11.68
C PRO A 672 -21.87 -19.63 12.39
N ASN A 673 -22.50 -18.90 13.32
CA ASN A 673 -21.78 -17.95 14.19
C ASN A 673 -20.70 -18.67 15.00
N MET A 674 -21.05 -19.79 15.66
CA MET A 674 -20.09 -20.65 16.36
C MET A 674 -19.05 -21.28 15.42
N TRP A 675 -19.44 -21.76 14.22
CA TRP A 675 -18.50 -22.38 13.27
C TRP A 675 -17.43 -21.40 12.78
N ASN A 676 -17.74 -20.11 12.67
CA ASN A 676 -16.76 -19.09 12.30
C ASN A 676 -15.67 -18.91 13.37
N LYS A 677 -16.00 -18.99 14.67
CA LYS A 677 -14.99 -18.99 15.75
C LYS A 677 -14.28 -20.34 15.89
N GLU A 678 -14.99 -21.45 15.71
CA GLU A 678 -14.41 -22.80 15.72
C GLU A 678 -13.36 -23.00 14.60
N PHE A 679 -13.54 -22.31 13.47
CA PHE A 679 -12.59 -22.28 12.36
C PHE A 679 -11.22 -21.70 12.75
N GLU A 680 -11.22 -20.56 13.46
CA GLU A 680 -10.02 -19.94 14.04
C GLU A 680 -9.34 -20.88 15.05
N VAL A 681 -10.11 -21.47 15.97
CA VAL A 681 -9.61 -22.39 17.00
C VAL A 681 -8.97 -23.66 16.40
N GLU A 682 -9.47 -24.15 15.26
CA GLU A 682 -8.85 -25.31 14.57
C GLU A 682 -7.63 -24.93 13.72
N LEU A 683 -7.68 -23.84 12.95
CA LEU A 683 -6.55 -23.39 12.13
C LEU A 683 -5.35 -22.92 12.96
N ARG A 684 -5.53 -22.61 14.24
CA ARG A 684 -4.42 -22.19 15.11
C ARG A 684 -3.34 -23.26 15.28
N ARG A 685 -3.66 -24.53 15.04
CA ARG A 685 -2.67 -25.64 15.01
C ARG A 685 -1.96 -25.82 13.65
N THR A 686 -2.26 -24.97 12.67
CA THR A 686 -1.67 -25.00 11.31
C THR A 686 -0.97 -23.69 10.91
N ASP A 687 -0.92 -22.71 11.81
CA ASP A 687 -0.12 -21.49 11.64
C ASP A 687 1.39 -21.84 11.56
N PRO A 688 2.13 -21.36 10.54
CA PRO A 688 3.50 -21.81 10.29
C PRO A 688 4.55 -21.32 11.31
N ALA A 689 4.28 -20.27 12.10
CA ALA A 689 5.23 -19.79 13.13
C ALA A 689 4.97 -20.40 14.52
N VAL A 690 3.93 -21.21 14.72
CA VAL A 690 3.65 -21.84 16.02
C VAL A 690 4.24 -23.25 16.15
N THR A 691 4.87 -23.53 17.28
CA THR A 691 5.35 -24.86 17.64
C THR A 691 4.26 -25.61 18.41
N VAL A 692 3.56 -26.54 17.73
CA VAL A 692 2.53 -27.40 18.33
C VAL A 692 3.17 -28.63 18.99
N ILE A 693 2.80 -28.88 20.25
CA ILE A 693 3.27 -30.00 21.06
C ILE A 693 2.04 -30.77 21.54
N ASP A 694 1.70 -31.84 20.81
CA ASP A 694 0.58 -32.71 21.18
C ASP A 694 0.90 -33.50 22.46
N ILE A 695 0.06 -33.33 23.48
CA ILE A 695 0.13 -34.01 24.78
C ILE A 695 -0.83 -35.19 24.83
N TRP A 696 -2.02 -35.03 24.22
CA TRP A 696 -3.03 -36.05 23.96
C TRP A 696 -3.41 -36.00 22.48
N SER A 697 -3.53 -37.16 21.83
CA SER A 697 -3.81 -37.31 20.39
C SER A 697 -4.92 -38.34 20.11
N GLY A 698 -6.00 -38.27 20.89
CA GLY A 698 -7.22 -39.08 20.70
C GLY A 698 -7.45 -40.17 21.75
N GLU A 699 -6.78 -40.15 22.89
CA GLU A 699 -6.93 -41.17 23.94
C GLU A 699 -8.23 -40.99 24.76
N ARG A 700 -8.86 -42.12 25.16
CA ARG A 700 -10.06 -42.13 26.03
C ARG A 700 -9.75 -41.59 27.42
N HIS A 701 -10.44 -40.54 27.82
CA HIS A 701 -10.78 -40.32 29.22
C HIS A 701 -12.04 -41.10 29.58
N SER A 702 -11.98 -41.92 30.64
CA SER A 702 -13.06 -42.86 30.98
C SER A 702 -14.29 -42.20 31.62
N GLY A 703 -14.12 -41.12 32.38
CA GLY A 703 -15.22 -40.35 32.98
C GLY A 703 -16.17 -41.14 33.90
N GLY A 704 -17.26 -40.49 34.32
CA GLY A 704 -18.31 -41.07 35.13
C GLY A 704 -19.24 -40.05 35.79
N TRP A 705 -20.29 -40.54 36.46
CA TRP A 705 -21.36 -39.75 37.11
C TRP A 705 -20.92 -38.88 38.32
N GLY A 706 -19.63 -38.69 38.54
CA GLY A 706 -19.09 -37.93 39.66
C GLY A 706 -17.64 -37.49 39.44
N GLY A 707 -17.17 -36.53 40.24
CA GLY A 707 -15.80 -36.05 40.16
C GLY A 707 -14.77 -37.05 40.71
N GLY A 708 -13.52 -36.90 40.27
CA GLY A 708 -12.37 -37.70 40.74
C GLY A 708 -11.73 -38.61 39.68
N HIS A 709 -12.25 -38.61 38.45
CA HIS A 709 -11.62 -39.29 37.32
C HIS A 709 -10.45 -38.44 36.81
N THR A 710 -9.31 -39.07 36.53
CA THR A 710 -8.09 -38.40 36.03
C THR A 710 -7.40 -39.23 34.97
N SER A 711 -6.91 -38.57 33.92
CA SER A 711 -6.00 -39.15 32.91
C SER A 711 -4.61 -38.54 33.08
N TYR A 712 -3.57 -39.31 32.81
CA TYR A 712 -2.17 -38.84 32.84
C TYR A 712 -1.47 -39.23 31.55
N LEU A 713 -0.72 -38.30 30.97
CA LEU A 713 0.10 -38.54 29.78
C LEU A 713 1.39 -37.70 29.87
N ASN A 714 2.40 -38.03 29.08
CA ASN A 714 3.67 -37.32 29.04
C ASN A 714 3.78 -36.58 27.69
N GLY A 715 4.03 -35.28 27.73
CA GLY A 715 4.44 -34.50 26.56
C GLY A 715 5.97 -34.34 26.53
N THR A 716 6.55 -34.24 25.33
CA THR A 716 7.97 -33.91 25.15
C THR A 716 8.07 -32.50 24.61
N LEU A 717 8.50 -31.58 25.47
CA LEU A 717 8.74 -30.19 25.10
C LEU A 717 10.09 -30.05 24.34
N PRO A 718 10.29 -28.95 23.59
CA PRO A 718 11.61 -28.52 23.14
C PRO A 718 12.65 -28.46 24.26
N ASN A 719 13.93 -28.37 23.90
CA ASN A 719 15.01 -28.20 24.88
C ASN A 719 15.03 -26.77 25.46
N ALA A 720 15.64 -26.58 26.64
CA ALA A 720 15.71 -25.29 27.32
C ALA A 720 16.20 -24.11 26.46
N SER A 721 17.14 -24.33 25.53
CA SER A 721 17.65 -23.25 24.66
C SER A 721 16.65 -22.84 23.57
N THR A 722 15.76 -23.74 23.15
CA THR A 722 14.63 -23.41 22.27
C THR A 722 13.49 -22.79 23.08
N MET A 723 13.22 -23.30 24.29
CA MET A 723 12.20 -22.76 25.20
C MET A 723 12.45 -21.30 25.62
N GLN A 724 13.71 -20.83 25.58
CA GLN A 724 14.06 -19.43 25.84
C GLN A 724 13.61 -18.45 24.73
N GLY A 725 13.39 -18.95 23.51
CA GLY A 725 12.93 -18.10 22.39
C GLY A 725 11.48 -17.66 22.57
N PHE A 726 10.58 -18.61 22.86
CA PHE A 726 9.14 -18.34 22.99
C PHE A 726 8.81 -17.33 24.09
N ASN A 727 7.81 -16.48 23.85
CA ASN A 727 7.21 -15.59 24.84
C ASN A 727 5.74 -15.98 25.13
N THR A 728 5.03 -16.52 24.14
CA THR A 728 3.63 -16.92 24.22
C THR A 728 3.43 -18.43 24.41
N MET A 729 2.38 -18.80 25.15
CA MET A 729 1.95 -20.19 25.34
C MET A 729 0.42 -20.27 25.34
N GLU A 730 -0.15 -21.01 24.39
CA GLU A 730 -1.58 -21.28 24.31
C GLU A 730 -1.85 -22.78 24.57
N VAL A 731 -2.97 -23.09 25.22
CA VAL A 731 -3.42 -24.49 25.41
C VAL A 731 -4.64 -24.74 24.55
N TYR A 732 -4.49 -25.61 23.54
CA TYR A 732 -5.59 -26.17 22.78
C TYR A 732 -6.16 -27.40 23.49
N MET A 733 -7.49 -27.48 23.58
CA MET A 733 -8.22 -28.56 24.22
C MET A 733 -9.46 -28.90 23.37
N HIS A 734 -9.55 -30.15 22.90
CA HIS A 734 -10.73 -30.71 22.25
C HIS A 734 -11.23 -31.92 23.06
N HIS A 735 -12.47 -31.83 23.53
CA HIS A 735 -13.21 -32.92 24.19
C HIS A 735 -14.25 -33.47 23.20
N ALA A 736 -13.90 -34.60 22.58
CA ALA A 736 -14.67 -35.26 21.52
C ALA A 736 -15.46 -36.47 22.07
N CYS A 737 -16.49 -36.91 21.33
CA CYS A 737 -17.41 -37.98 21.72
C CYS A 737 -17.37 -39.15 20.73
N SER A 738 -17.69 -40.38 21.16
CA SER A 738 -17.69 -41.53 20.23
C SER A 738 -18.95 -41.62 19.36
N GLU A 739 -20.08 -41.06 19.82
CA GLU A 739 -21.32 -40.95 19.08
C GLU A 739 -22.07 -39.66 19.46
N HIS A 740 -22.30 -38.78 18.50
CA HIS A 740 -23.04 -37.52 18.71
C HIS A 740 -24.57 -37.71 18.65
N ARG A 741 -25.06 -38.82 18.05
CA ARG A 741 -26.51 -39.08 17.86
C ARG A 741 -27.28 -39.31 19.15
N ASP A 742 -26.64 -39.89 20.17
CA ASP A 742 -27.31 -40.32 21.40
C ASP A 742 -26.69 -39.71 22.67
N ARG A 743 -27.50 -38.90 23.35
CA ARG A 743 -27.22 -38.27 24.64
C ARG A 743 -27.15 -39.27 25.82
N TYR A 744 -27.56 -40.52 25.61
CA TYR A 744 -27.82 -41.47 26.70
C TYR A 744 -27.11 -42.84 26.61
N GLY A 745 -26.12 -42.96 25.71
CA GLY A 745 -25.06 -43.97 25.77
C GLY A 745 -25.39 -45.36 25.23
N ILE A 746 -24.48 -45.88 24.39
CA ILE A 746 -24.56 -47.18 23.73
C ILE A 746 -23.24 -47.93 24.00
N ASP A 747 -23.33 -49.26 24.14
CA ASP A 747 -22.24 -50.24 24.11
C ASP A 747 -21.38 -50.04 22.83
N ASP A 748 -20.29 -49.27 22.95
CA ASP A 748 -19.52 -48.74 21.82
C ASP A 748 -18.19 -49.48 21.55
N ASP A 749 -17.63 -50.19 22.54
CA ASP A 749 -16.52 -51.12 22.34
C ASP A 749 -16.96 -52.57 22.01
N GLY A 750 -18.23 -52.90 22.24
CA GLY A 750 -18.83 -54.19 21.90
C GLY A 750 -18.53 -55.33 22.88
N ASP A 751 -18.07 -55.05 24.11
CA ASP A 751 -17.83 -56.08 25.12
C ASP A 751 -19.11 -56.75 25.66
N GLY A 752 -20.28 -56.14 25.40
CA GLY A 752 -21.60 -56.63 25.81
C GLY A 752 -22.09 -56.08 27.15
N THR A 753 -21.40 -55.10 27.73
CA THR A 753 -21.90 -54.26 28.82
C THR A 753 -22.56 -53.00 28.27
N THR A 754 -23.58 -52.50 28.96
CA THR A 754 -24.23 -51.25 28.54
C THR A 754 -23.36 -50.05 28.92
N ASP A 755 -22.39 -49.71 28.06
CA ASP A 755 -21.50 -48.56 28.23
C ASP A 755 -22.31 -47.27 28.03
N ARG A 756 -22.89 -46.79 29.12
CA ARG A 756 -23.90 -45.72 29.16
C ARG A 756 -23.31 -44.32 28.89
N TYR A 757 -22.09 -44.24 28.34
CA TYR A 757 -21.20 -43.07 28.40
C TYR A 757 -20.32 -42.85 27.15
N GLY A 758 -20.64 -43.45 25.99
CA GLY A 758 -19.92 -43.17 24.73
C GLY A 758 -20.22 -41.78 24.14
N GLY A 759 -21.51 -41.42 24.09
CA GLY A 759 -21.95 -40.11 23.58
C GLY A 759 -21.76 -38.95 24.56
N CYS A 760 -21.81 -37.73 24.04
CA CYS A 760 -21.55 -36.51 24.80
C CYS A 760 -22.44 -36.39 26.05
N HIS A 761 -21.83 -36.39 27.24
CA HIS A 761 -22.56 -36.39 28.51
C HIS A 761 -23.46 -35.16 28.67
N GLU A 762 -24.63 -35.34 29.29
CA GLU A 762 -25.69 -34.33 29.31
C GLU A 762 -25.49 -33.10 30.20
N TRP A 763 -24.32 -32.90 30.82
CA TRP A 763 -24.04 -31.87 31.84
C TRP A 763 -22.77 -31.05 31.57
N ASP A 764 -22.77 -29.82 32.09
CA ASP A 764 -21.69 -28.84 32.10
C ASP A 764 -20.69 -29.06 33.25
N TYR A 765 -19.85 -30.09 33.11
CA TYR A 765 -18.82 -30.41 34.10
C TYR A 765 -17.61 -29.48 33.98
N ILE A 766 -17.18 -28.92 35.11
CA ILE A 766 -15.85 -28.29 35.22
C ILE A 766 -14.73 -29.32 35.06
N GLN A 767 -13.75 -28.97 34.24
CA GLN A 767 -12.56 -29.74 33.91
C GLN A 767 -11.30 -28.90 34.15
N TYR A 768 -10.19 -29.59 34.38
CA TYR A 768 -8.90 -29.00 34.68
C TYR A 768 -7.78 -29.74 33.96
N LEU A 769 -6.87 -28.99 33.35
CA LEU A 769 -5.55 -29.48 32.92
C LEU A 769 -4.51 -29.05 33.97
N TYR A 770 -3.77 -30.02 34.49
CA TYR A 770 -2.69 -29.80 35.45
C TYR A 770 -1.35 -30.24 34.88
N ILE A 771 -0.27 -29.53 35.20
CA ILE A 771 1.10 -29.98 35.00
C ILE A 771 1.64 -30.61 36.30
N CYS A 772 2.56 -31.57 36.15
CA CYS A 772 3.31 -32.15 37.27
C CYS A 772 4.67 -31.45 37.49
N ASP A 773 5.12 -31.43 38.74
CA ASP A 773 6.40 -30.84 39.14
C ASP A 773 7.56 -31.51 38.40
N ALA A 774 8.47 -30.73 37.80
CA ALA A 774 9.60 -31.25 37.03
C ALA A 774 10.47 -32.24 37.83
N GLY A 775 10.74 -31.93 39.10
CA GLY A 775 11.50 -32.80 40.00
C GLY A 775 10.69 -33.93 40.67
N ASN A 776 9.36 -33.98 40.50
CA ASN A 776 8.49 -34.96 41.16
C ASN A 776 7.15 -35.16 40.42
N SER A 777 7.14 -36.03 39.41
CA SER A 777 5.95 -36.40 38.62
C SER A 777 4.84 -37.16 39.36
N SER A 778 4.89 -37.20 40.70
CA SER A 778 3.80 -37.61 41.60
C SER A 778 3.03 -36.43 42.21
N VAL A 779 3.58 -35.20 42.12
CA VAL A 779 2.88 -33.96 42.48
C VAL A 779 2.40 -33.31 41.19
N CYS A 780 1.08 -33.19 41.04
CA CYS A 780 0.42 -32.69 39.83
C CYS A 780 -0.73 -31.76 40.25
N GLY A 781 -0.38 -30.69 40.97
CA GLY A 781 -1.35 -29.75 41.56
C GLY A 781 -1.51 -28.43 40.79
N THR A 782 -0.56 -28.08 39.93
CA THR A 782 -0.49 -26.77 39.28
C THR A 782 -1.36 -26.75 38.04
N GLU A 783 -2.39 -25.91 38.06
CA GLU A 783 -3.36 -25.71 36.99
C GLU A 783 -2.73 -24.94 35.83
N ILE A 784 -2.96 -25.40 34.60
CA ILE A 784 -2.50 -24.74 33.35
C ILE A 784 -3.61 -24.60 32.31
N GLY A 785 -4.85 -24.91 32.69
CA GLY A 785 -6.03 -24.75 31.84
C GLY A 785 -7.28 -25.20 32.57
N ARG A 786 -8.40 -24.52 32.32
CA ARG A 786 -9.70 -24.80 32.91
C ARG A 786 -10.77 -24.65 31.83
N TYR A 787 -11.74 -25.56 31.83
CA TYR A 787 -12.80 -25.62 30.83
C TYR A 787 -14.10 -26.07 31.50
N ILE A 788 -15.24 -25.69 30.93
CA ILE A 788 -16.55 -26.23 31.32
C ILE A 788 -17.16 -26.92 30.10
N THR A 789 -17.58 -28.19 30.23
CA THR A 789 -18.15 -28.88 29.07
C THR A 789 -19.47 -28.29 28.61
N THR A 790 -19.79 -28.54 27.34
CA THR A 790 -21.11 -28.27 26.81
C THR A 790 -22.14 -29.26 27.39
N TYR A 791 -23.42 -28.91 27.32
CA TYR A 791 -24.54 -29.82 27.56
C TYR A 791 -24.79 -30.73 26.32
N GLY A 792 -24.06 -31.84 26.21
CA GLY A 792 -24.34 -32.88 25.21
C GLY A 792 -23.93 -32.57 23.76
N ARG A 793 -22.85 -31.78 23.58
CA ARG A 793 -22.09 -31.62 22.33
C ARG A 793 -20.58 -31.68 22.63
N GLU A 794 -19.76 -31.81 21.61
CA GLU A 794 -18.30 -31.65 21.70
C GLU A 794 -17.91 -30.20 21.99
N GLY A 795 -16.73 -29.99 22.56
CA GLY A 795 -16.17 -28.65 22.82
C GLY A 795 -14.72 -28.55 22.38
N LYS A 796 -14.38 -27.46 21.70
CA LYS A 796 -13.04 -27.09 21.25
C LYS A 796 -12.71 -25.73 21.84
N TRP A 797 -11.52 -25.61 22.42
CA TRP A 797 -11.08 -24.43 23.11
C TRP A 797 -9.62 -24.17 22.81
N ILE A 798 -9.28 -22.89 22.76
CA ILE A 798 -7.92 -22.42 22.98
C ILE A 798 -7.96 -21.43 24.14
N THR A 799 -6.85 -21.29 24.86
CA THR A 799 -6.74 -20.34 25.98
C THR A 799 -5.32 -19.78 25.98
N ASP A 800 -5.18 -18.45 26.00
CA ASP A 800 -3.87 -17.83 26.23
C ASP A 800 -3.46 -18.11 27.68
N THR A 801 -2.30 -18.73 27.83
CA THR A 801 -1.71 -19.14 29.11
C THR A 801 -0.27 -18.64 29.23
N SER A 802 0.12 -17.62 28.45
CA SER A 802 1.50 -17.15 28.31
C SER A 802 2.15 -16.79 29.65
N ALA A 803 1.38 -16.21 30.58
CA ALA A 803 1.81 -15.94 31.97
C ALA A 803 2.23 -17.20 32.77
N LEU A 804 1.95 -18.41 32.28
CA LEU A 804 2.32 -19.70 32.89
C LEU A 804 3.47 -20.42 32.16
N LEU A 805 4.03 -19.84 31.08
CA LEU A 805 5.16 -20.40 30.31
C LEU A 805 6.38 -20.74 31.20
N TRP A 806 6.57 -20.02 32.31
CA TRP A 806 7.61 -20.28 33.31
C TRP A 806 7.56 -21.70 33.90
N LEU A 807 6.40 -22.37 33.89
CA LEU A 807 6.23 -23.73 34.37
C LEU A 807 6.92 -24.77 33.47
N ILE A 808 7.20 -24.44 32.21
CA ILE A 808 7.76 -25.34 31.19
C ILE A 808 9.09 -24.86 30.58
N LYS A 809 9.59 -23.68 30.95
CA LYS A 809 10.81 -23.06 30.38
C LYS A 809 12.07 -23.92 30.37
N ASP A 810 12.19 -24.91 31.26
CA ASP A 810 13.32 -25.85 31.32
C ASP A 810 13.27 -26.92 30.21
N GLY A 811 12.12 -27.09 29.54
CA GLY A 811 11.92 -28.01 28.43
C GLY A 811 11.85 -29.50 28.81
N GLY A 812 12.02 -30.37 27.80
CA GLY A 812 12.12 -31.83 27.95
C GLY A 812 10.80 -32.55 28.29
N GLU A 813 10.90 -33.79 28.79
CA GLU A 813 9.72 -34.58 29.18
C GLU A 813 8.99 -33.94 30.37
N ARG A 814 7.69 -33.67 30.22
CA ARG A 814 6.81 -33.27 31.32
C ARG A 814 5.56 -34.12 31.35
N ARG A 815 5.12 -34.43 32.57
CA ARG A 815 3.89 -35.17 32.82
C ARG A 815 2.74 -34.21 33.08
N PHE A 816 1.60 -34.51 32.47
CA PHE A 816 0.37 -33.76 32.60
C PHE A 816 -0.73 -34.65 33.21
N ARG A 817 -1.72 -34.01 33.82
CA ARG A 817 -2.89 -34.66 34.41
C ARG A 817 -4.15 -33.89 34.03
N TYR A 818 -4.94 -34.46 33.15
CA TYR A 818 -6.31 -34.03 32.93
C TYR A 818 -7.23 -34.56 34.04
N SER A 819 -8.20 -33.76 34.49
CA SER A 819 -9.13 -34.07 35.57
C SER A 819 -10.52 -33.52 35.27
N GLY A 820 -11.49 -34.42 35.08
CA GLY A 820 -12.90 -34.08 34.80
C GLY A 820 -13.84 -35.21 35.22
N ALA A 821 -15.15 -35.01 35.06
CA ALA A 821 -16.15 -36.07 35.19
C ALA A 821 -16.64 -36.58 33.81
N ASN A 822 -16.65 -35.70 32.80
CA ASN A 822 -17.12 -36.04 31.45
C ASN A 822 -16.13 -36.98 30.73
N GLY A 823 -16.62 -38.16 30.31
CA GLY A 823 -15.89 -39.12 29.47
C GLY A 823 -15.86 -38.66 28.01
N GLY A 824 -14.78 -38.97 27.30
CA GLY A 824 -14.59 -38.49 25.93
C GLY A 824 -13.17 -38.72 25.41
N TRP A 825 -12.96 -38.52 24.12
CA TRP A 825 -11.65 -38.55 23.48
C TRP A 825 -10.98 -37.19 23.70
N LEU A 826 -9.72 -37.20 24.13
CA LEU A 826 -8.95 -35.98 24.34
C LEU A 826 -7.99 -35.76 23.18
N ASN A 827 -8.01 -34.56 22.60
CA ASN A 827 -6.88 -34.02 21.85
C ASN A 827 -6.46 -32.71 22.53
N VAL A 828 -5.22 -32.62 22.98
CA VAL A 828 -4.71 -31.52 23.82
C VAL A 828 -3.31 -31.19 23.37
N SER A 829 -3.08 -29.93 22.99
CA SER A 829 -1.78 -29.43 22.51
C SER A 829 -1.35 -28.23 23.33
N ILE A 830 -0.05 -28.14 23.63
CA ILE A 830 0.57 -26.86 23.98
C ILE A 830 1.05 -26.24 22.68
N ILE A 831 0.75 -24.97 22.46
CA ILE A 831 1.16 -24.19 21.29
C ILE A 831 2.10 -23.09 21.78
N LEU A 832 3.31 -23.01 21.22
CA LEU A 832 4.34 -22.04 21.61
C LEU A 832 4.70 -21.14 20.44
N SER A 833 4.99 -19.87 20.71
CA SER A 833 5.20 -18.86 19.67
C SER A 833 6.02 -17.66 20.17
N THR A 834 6.36 -16.76 19.25
CA THR A 834 7.18 -15.55 19.47
C THR A 834 6.40 -14.30 19.03
N TRP A 835 5.14 -14.18 19.45
CA TRP A 835 4.25 -13.11 19.03
C TRP A 835 4.39 -11.87 19.89
N GLU A 836 4.51 -10.68 19.27
CA GLU A 836 4.57 -9.39 20.00
C GLU A 836 5.72 -9.38 21.05
N ASP A 837 6.92 -9.81 20.65
CA ASP A 837 8.04 -10.03 21.58
C ASP A 837 8.67 -8.73 22.11
N ASP A 838 8.15 -8.26 23.24
CA ASP A 838 8.65 -7.16 24.08
C ASP A 838 9.96 -7.47 24.85
N GLY A 839 10.50 -8.69 24.68
CA GLY A 839 11.65 -9.18 25.43
C GLY A 839 11.35 -9.53 26.89
N MET A 840 10.09 -9.50 27.33
CA MET A 840 9.69 -9.92 28.68
C MET A 840 9.46 -11.43 28.69
N ARG A 841 9.88 -12.10 29.77
CA ARG A 841 9.61 -13.53 29.98
C ARG A 841 9.14 -13.77 31.40
N PRO A 842 8.03 -14.52 31.62
CA PRO A 842 7.68 -14.96 32.96
C PRO A 842 8.75 -15.95 33.44
N VAL A 843 9.35 -15.66 34.60
CA VAL A 843 10.46 -16.46 35.15
C VAL A 843 10.06 -17.27 36.38
N HIS A 844 9.05 -16.83 37.11
CA HIS A 844 8.61 -17.41 38.37
C HIS A 844 7.14 -17.05 38.65
N GLY A 845 6.43 -17.90 39.39
CA GLY A 845 5.14 -17.56 39.96
C GLY A 845 4.85 -18.30 41.26
N GLU A 846 3.97 -17.72 42.08
CA GLU A 846 3.57 -18.25 43.38
C GLU A 846 2.05 -18.21 43.58
N SER A 847 1.51 -19.13 44.38
CA SER A 847 0.07 -19.20 44.63
C SER A 847 -0.37 -18.18 45.70
N ALA A 848 -1.08 -17.17 45.24
CA ALA A 848 -1.57 -16.06 46.04
C ALA A 848 -2.76 -16.47 46.90
N PHE A 849 -3.85 -16.87 46.27
CA PHE A 849 -5.13 -17.10 46.95
C PHE A 849 -5.91 -18.25 46.32
N SER A 850 -6.78 -18.86 47.11
CA SER A 850 -7.74 -19.87 46.66
C SER A 850 -9.18 -19.42 46.88
N GLY A 851 -10.08 -20.00 46.09
CA GLY A 851 -11.52 -19.93 46.29
C GLY A 851 -12.01 -20.65 47.55
N GLY A 852 -13.32 -20.85 47.63
CA GLY A 852 -14.01 -21.37 48.82
C GLY A 852 -15.52 -21.17 48.76
N THR A 853 -16.23 -21.55 49.82
CA THR A 853 -17.68 -21.33 49.95
C THR A 853 -17.97 -19.83 50.12
N PHE A 854 -18.75 -19.25 49.20
CA PHE A 854 -19.06 -17.83 49.14
C PHE A 854 -20.23 -17.49 50.06
N ASN A 855 -19.92 -16.92 51.21
CA ASN A 855 -20.88 -16.55 52.26
C ASN A 855 -20.23 -15.51 53.20
N SER A 856 -20.89 -15.19 54.31
CA SER A 856 -20.43 -14.24 55.33
C SER A 856 -18.99 -14.44 55.81
N GLU A 857 -18.43 -15.64 55.66
CA GLU A 857 -17.08 -16.01 56.09
C GLU A 857 -16.04 -16.01 54.95
N TYR A 858 -16.39 -15.69 53.70
CA TYR A 858 -15.47 -15.77 52.55
C TYR A 858 -14.24 -14.87 52.68
N ASN A 859 -14.40 -13.69 53.27
CA ASN A 859 -13.33 -12.73 53.53
C ASN A 859 -12.70 -12.87 54.93
N ASN A 860 -13.09 -13.90 55.70
CA ASN A 860 -12.51 -14.12 57.03
C ASN A 860 -11.09 -14.68 56.94
N GLN A 861 -10.10 -13.83 57.25
CA GLN A 861 -8.67 -14.17 57.25
C GLN A 861 -8.30 -15.31 58.22
N SER A 862 -9.17 -15.63 59.20
CA SER A 862 -8.99 -16.79 60.09
C SER A 862 -9.41 -18.12 59.46
N ARG A 863 -9.99 -18.11 58.25
CA ARG A 863 -10.45 -19.28 57.51
C ARG A 863 -9.75 -19.47 56.17
N TYR A 864 -9.45 -18.39 55.47
CA TYR A 864 -8.83 -18.40 54.15
C TYR A 864 -7.61 -17.48 54.10
N LYS A 865 -6.59 -17.82 53.29
CA LYS A 865 -5.54 -16.86 52.90
C LYS A 865 -6.21 -15.76 52.08
N ARG A 866 -6.14 -14.52 52.59
CA ARG A 866 -6.68 -13.30 51.96
C ARG A 866 -5.68 -12.15 51.95
N VAL A 867 -4.53 -12.30 52.63
CA VAL A 867 -3.38 -11.40 52.53
C VAL A 867 -2.18 -12.21 52.06
N HIS A 868 -1.35 -11.62 51.20
CA HIS A 868 -0.13 -12.19 50.66
C HIS A 868 0.94 -11.12 50.55
N ALA A 869 2.08 -11.32 51.23
CA ALA A 869 3.26 -10.52 50.96
C ALA A 869 3.81 -10.86 49.57
N VAL A 870 3.79 -9.88 48.66
CA VAL A 870 4.39 -9.92 47.32
C VAL A 870 5.89 -9.60 47.44
N ASN A 871 6.71 -10.20 46.58
CA ASN A 871 8.15 -9.98 46.57
C ASN A 871 8.50 -8.55 46.13
N SER A 872 9.31 -7.85 46.92
CA SER A 872 9.69 -6.44 46.71
C SER A 872 11.14 -6.24 46.22
N SER A 873 11.71 -7.30 45.66
CA SER A 873 13.03 -7.31 45.01
C SER A 873 13.00 -6.54 43.69
N SER A 874 13.96 -5.62 43.49
CA SER A 874 14.21 -4.94 42.21
C SER A 874 14.97 -5.84 41.22
N ALA A 875 14.57 -7.10 41.11
CA ALA A 875 15.16 -8.10 40.21
C ALA A 875 14.16 -8.59 39.15
N PHE A 876 12.94 -8.06 39.17
CA PHE A 876 11.88 -8.35 38.21
C PHE A 876 11.45 -7.02 37.58
N ASP A 877 11.31 -7.00 36.26
CA ASP A 877 10.95 -5.82 35.49
C ASP A 877 9.43 -5.60 35.46
N LYS A 878 8.64 -6.69 35.61
CA LYS A 878 7.17 -6.65 35.73
C LYS A 878 6.65 -7.71 36.71
N VAL A 879 5.55 -7.41 37.38
CA VAL A 879 4.83 -8.31 38.31
C VAL A 879 3.32 -8.22 38.06
N GLU A 880 2.65 -9.38 37.95
CA GLU A 880 1.27 -9.48 37.48
C GLU A 880 0.44 -10.41 38.38
N ILE A 881 -0.82 -10.04 38.62
CA ILE A 881 -1.84 -10.95 39.17
C ILE A 881 -2.40 -11.76 38.01
N VAL A 882 -2.43 -13.08 38.18
CA VAL A 882 -2.90 -14.06 37.19
C VAL A 882 -3.97 -14.91 37.85
N SER A 883 -5.22 -14.81 37.41
CA SER A 883 -6.35 -15.51 38.03
C SER A 883 -7.24 -16.27 37.05
N TRP A 884 -7.67 -17.46 37.50
CA TRP A 884 -8.83 -18.16 36.98
C TRP A 884 -9.91 -18.21 38.05
N VAL A 885 -11.01 -17.48 37.85
CA VAL A 885 -12.15 -17.45 38.76
C VAL A 885 -13.41 -17.94 38.05
N THR A 886 -14.12 -18.88 38.68
CA THR A 886 -15.47 -19.30 38.26
C THR A 886 -16.39 -19.49 39.46
N GLY A 887 -17.64 -19.03 39.35
CA GLY A 887 -18.69 -19.18 40.36
C GLY A 887 -19.56 -20.42 40.14
N HIS A 888 -19.86 -21.17 41.21
CA HIS A 888 -20.61 -22.43 41.16
C HIS A 888 -21.69 -22.51 42.24
N GLY A 889 -22.75 -23.26 41.97
CA GLY A 889 -23.85 -23.52 42.91
C GLY A 889 -25.05 -22.58 42.69
N PHE A 890 -26.25 -23.12 42.91
CA PHE A 890 -27.52 -22.47 42.61
C PHE A 890 -28.65 -22.94 43.55
N GLY A 891 -29.76 -22.19 43.58
CA GLY A 891 -31.06 -22.62 44.15
C GLY A 891 -31.15 -22.78 45.68
N ASN A 892 -30.04 -22.66 46.40
CA ASN A 892 -29.95 -22.75 47.86
C ASN A 892 -29.45 -21.44 48.49
N ASP A 893 -29.53 -20.35 47.74
CA ASP A 893 -29.01 -19.02 48.05
C ASP A 893 -30.02 -17.99 47.49
N PRO A 894 -30.37 -16.92 48.22
CA PRO A 894 -31.44 -16.01 47.80
C PRO A 894 -31.10 -15.19 46.55
N ASN A 895 -29.82 -15.06 46.20
CA ASN A 895 -29.34 -14.36 45.01
C ASN A 895 -28.86 -15.34 43.91
N ASN A 896 -29.05 -16.65 44.10
CA ASN A 896 -28.49 -17.73 43.27
C ASN A 896 -26.95 -17.66 43.08
N CYS A 897 -26.24 -17.13 44.08
CA CYS A 897 -24.79 -17.26 44.10
C CYS A 897 -24.35 -18.73 44.23
N ALA A 898 -23.18 -19.13 43.73
CA ALA A 898 -22.20 -18.31 43.00
C ALA A 898 -22.30 -18.46 41.48
N GLU A 899 -23.12 -19.36 40.94
CA GLU A 899 -23.21 -19.58 39.49
C GLU A 899 -23.92 -18.43 38.75
N PHE A 900 -25.06 -17.98 39.28
CA PHE A 900 -25.95 -16.99 38.64
C PHE A 900 -26.04 -15.68 39.43
N CYS A 901 -24.94 -15.26 40.04
CA CYS A 901 -24.81 -13.92 40.62
C CYS A 901 -23.42 -13.37 40.27
N ASN A 902 -23.37 -12.12 39.82
CA ASN A 902 -22.10 -11.45 39.57
C ASN A 902 -21.44 -11.11 40.91
N HIS A 903 -20.24 -11.64 41.12
CA HIS A 903 -19.45 -11.49 42.32
C HIS A 903 -18.07 -10.92 41.98
N GLU A 904 -17.68 -9.87 42.68
CA GLU A 904 -16.51 -9.07 42.36
C GLU A 904 -15.27 -9.60 43.10
N HIS A 905 -14.11 -9.53 42.44
CA HIS A 905 -12.84 -10.04 42.92
C HIS A 905 -11.83 -8.90 43.06
N ARG A 906 -11.91 -8.21 44.20
CA ARG A 906 -11.11 -7.02 44.48
C ARG A 906 -9.74 -7.39 45.04
N PHE A 907 -8.71 -6.85 44.42
CA PHE A 907 -7.32 -6.87 44.82
C PHE A 907 -6.90 -5.47 45.26
N SER A 908 -6.09 -5.34 46.31
CA SER A 908 -5.62 -4.04 46.78
C SER A 908 -4.27 -4.12 47.49
N MET A 909 -3.37 -3.16 47.22
CA MET A 909 -2.04 -3.08 47.81
C MET A 909 -1.55 -1.62 47.79
N ASN A 910 -0.89 -1.16 48.85
CA ASN A 910 -0.23 0.16 48.95
C ASN A 910 -1.09 1.41 48.63
N GLY A 911 -2.41 1.27 48.55
CA GLY A 911 -3.34 2.35 48.18
C GLY A 911 -3.89 2.27 46.75
N HIS A 912 -3.41 1.32 45.95
CA HIS A 912 -3.98 0.93 44.66
C HIS A 912 -4.97 -0.24 44.85
N ASP A 913 -5.93 -0.35 43.93
CA ASP A 913 -6.84 -1.48 43.83
C ASP A 913 -7.31 -1.75 42.39
N ALA A 914 -7.77 -2.98 42.17
CA ALA A 914 -8.36 -3.44 40.92
C ALA A 914 -9.40 -4.52 41.22
N THR A 915 -10.32 -4.75 40.29
CA THR A 915 -11.42 -5.71 40.46
C THR A 915 -11.61 -6.53 39.18
N GLU A 916 -11.52 -7.85 39.30
CA GLU A 916 -12.06 -8.80 38.33
C GLU A 916 -13.58 -8.95 38.57
N ASP A 917 -14.40 -8.84 37.52
CA ASP A 917 -15.87 -8.85 37.60
C ASP A 917 -16.48 -9.73 36.50
N HIS A 918 -17.71 -10.22 36.70
CA HIS A 918 -18.35 -11.19 35.82
C HIS A 918 -19.81 -10.79 35.44
N PRO A 919 -20.01 -9.65 34.74
CA PRO A 919 -21.31 -9.01 34.59
C PRO A 919 -22.38 -9.84 33.88
N LEU A 920 -22.00 -10.87 33.09
CA LEU A 920 -22.93 -11.79 32.42
C LEU A 920 -23.90 -12.49 33.38
N ALA A 921 -23.49 -12.73 34.64
CA ALA A 921 -24.33 -13.33 35.67
C ALA A 921 -25.37 -12.36 36.26
N GLY A 922 -25.07 -11.05 36.27
CA GLY A 922 -25.88 -9.99 36.88
C GLY A 922 -25.90 -9.97 38.43
N ASN A 923 -26.06 -8.79 39.01
CA ASN A 923 -26.22 -8.55 40.46
C ASN A 923 -27.38 -7.57 40.71
N SER A 924 -27.43 -6.84 41.83
CA SER A 924 -28.52 -5.86 42.03
C SER A 924 -28.34 -4.56 41.22
N SER A 925 -27.11 -4.29 40.76
CA SER A 925 -26.74 -3.14 39.93
C SER A 925 -26.80 -3.42 38.42
N VAL A 926 -26.47 -4.65 38.00
CA VAL A 926 -26.40 -5.11 36.60
C VAL A 926 -27.42 -6.21 36.37
N GLY A 927 -28.47 -5.94 35.57
CA GLY A 927 -29.52 -6.91 35.30
C GLY A 927 -29.13 -7.97 34.28
N SER A 928 -29.14 -9.25 34.68
CA SER A 928 -28.94 -10.36 33.72
C SER A 928 -30.09 -10.44 32.72
N ASP A 929 -29.74 -10.36 31.43
CA ASP A 929 -30.66 -10.41 30.30
C ASP A 929 -31.14 -11.83 29.95
N ARG A 930 -30.60 -12.85 30.63
CA ARG A 930 -30.81 -14.29 30.38
C ARG A 930 -30.32 -14.79 29.02
N GLN A 931 -29.44 -14.03 28.37
CA GLN A 931 -28.81 -14.36 27.09
C GLN A 931 -27.28 -14.24 27.10
N GLY A 932 -26.66 -13.83 28.21
CA GLY A 932 -25.20 -13.69 28.37
C GLY A 932 -24.36 -14.69 27.56
N CYS A 933 -24.41 -15.99 27.88
CA CYS A 933 -23.64 -17.00 27.14
C CYS A 933 -24.16 -17.29 25.71
N LYS A 934 -25.42 -16.97 25.38
CA LYS A 934 -25.85 -16.97 23.96
C LYS A 934 -25.18 -15.82 23.18
N LYS A 935 -24.76 -14.74 23.83
CA LYS A 935 -24.13 -13.60 23.17
C LYS A 935 -22.63 -13.75 22.92
N THR A 936 -22.00 -14.79 23.46
CA THR A 936 -20.55 -15.04 23.37
C THR A 936 -20.23 -16.23 22.44
N MET A 937 -21.04 -16.48 21.40
CA MET A 937 -20.86 -17.61 20.48
C MET A 937 -19.76 -17.37 19.44
N ASP A 938 -19.59 -16.10 19.06
CA ASP A 938 -18.47 -15.50 18.35
C ASP A 938 -17.19 -15.43 19.20
N GLU A 939 -17.30 -15.33 20.52
CA GLU A 939 -16.17 -15.47 21.46
C GLU A 939 -15.76 -16.93 21.72
N GLY A 940 -16.64 -17.90 21.44
CA GLY A 940 -16.35 -19.34 21.52
C GLY A 940 -17.42 -20.23 22.19
N THR A 941 -18.52 -19.68 22.73
CA THR A 941 -19.58 -20.52 23.33
C THR A 941 -20.23 -21.43 22.30
N VAL A 942 -20.14 -22.75 22.53
CA VAL A 942 -20.81 -23.76 21.70
C VAL A 942 -22.33 -23.52 21.66
N ALA A 943 -22.87 -23.32 20.46
CA ALA A 943 -24.29 -23.07 20.23
C ALA A 943 -25.20 -24.26 20.57
N ASN A 944 -26.51 -23.97 20.75
CA ASN A 944 -27.62 -24.93 20.70
C ASN A 944 -27.45 -26.21 21.55
N GLN A 945 -26.88 -26.08 22.74
CA GLN A 945 -26.67 -27.22 23.62
C GLN A 945 -27.99 -27.72 24.23
N TYR A 946 -28.01 -28.96 24.76
CA TYR A 946 -29.23 -29.61 25.26
C TYR A 946 -29.59 -29.29 26.73
N GLY A 947 -28.98 -28.25 27.31
CA GLY A 947 -29.23 -27.76 28.67
C GLY A 947 -29.27 -26.23 28.73
N SER A 948 -29.11 -25.64 29.92
CA SER A 948 -29.39 -24.22 30.20
C SER A 948 -28.34 -23.22 29.66
N TRP A 949 -27.70 -23.55 28.54
CA TRP A 949 -26.56 -22.82 27.97
C TRP A 949 -26.75 -21.32 27.68
N PRO A 950 -27.95 -20.75 27.38
CA PRO A 950 -28.04 -19.33 27.03
C PRO A 950 -27.78 -18.36 28.19
N TYR A 951 -27.94 -18.80 29.45
CA TYR A 951 -27.77 -17.95 30.62
C TYR A 951 -26.30 -17.66 30.90
N GLY A 952 -25.95 -16.40 31.18
CA GLY A 952 -24.63 -16.02 31.70
C GLY A 952 -24.33 -16.63 33.07
N ARG A 953 -23.07 -16.98 33.32
CA ARG A 953 -22.55 -17.35 34.66
C ARG A 953 -21.38 -16.47 35.07
N ALA A 954 -21.02 -16.56 36.35
CA ALA A 954 -19.91 -15.82 36.93
C ALA A 954 -18.55 -16.42 36.49
N GLY A 955 -17.93 -15.85 35.46
CA GLY A 955 -16.58 -16.18 35.00
C GLY A 955 -16.49 -17.34 34.00
N TRP A 956 -17.61 -17.84 33.48
CA TRP A 956 -17.63 -18.92 32.49
C TRP A 956 -18.93 -19.00 31.68
N CYS A 957 -18.86 -19.71 30.56
CA CYS A 957 -20.02 -20.21 29.83
C CYS A 957 -19.85 -21.70 29.54
N PRO A 958 -20.92 -22.52 29.57
CA PRO A 958 -20.81 -23.94 29.22
C PRO A 958 -20.31 -24.05 27.78
N GLY A 959 -19.19 -24.73 27.54
CA GLY A 959 -18.63 -24.84 26.20
C GLY A 959 -17.85 -23.62 25.70
N GLN A 960 -17.63 -22.57 26.49
CA GLN A 960 -16.61 -21.55 26.21
C GLN A 960 -15.32 -21.89 26.98
N GLN A 961 -14.18 -21.40 26.50
CA GLN A 961 -12.95 -21.37 27.29
C GLN A 961 -13.15 -20.52 28.56
N THR A 962 -12.36 -20.76 29.62
CA THR A 962 -12.27 -19.81 30.73
C THR A 962 -10.91 -19.14 30.66
N ASP A 963 -10.89 -17.90 30.21
CA ASP A 963 -9.65 -17.13 30.02
C ASP A 963 -9.04 -16.69 31.36
N LEU A 964 -7.77 -16.30 31.33
CA LEU A 964 -7.08 -15.73 32.48
C LEU A 964 -7.42 -14.23 32.62
N TRP A 965 -7.76 -13.80 33.84
CA TRP A 965 -7.67 -12.38 34.17
C TRP A 965 -6.21 -12.06 34.53
N LEU A 966 -5.65 -11.09 33.82
CA LEU A 966 -4.27 -10.62 33.97
C LEU A 966 -4.28 -9.16 34.41
N HIS A 967 -3.50 -8.80 35.43
CA HIS A 967 -3.43 -7.42 35.90
C HIS A 967 -2.03 -7.04 36.40
N ASP A 968 -1.41 -6.05 35.75
CA ASP A 968 -0.10 -5.54 36.11
C ASP A 968 -0.14 -4.76 37.45
N ILE A 969 0.66 -5.21 38.41
CA ILE A 969 0.81 -4.59 39.74
C ILE A 969 2.23 -4.07 39.99
N THR A 970 3.06 -3.97 38.95
CA THR A 970 4.46 -3.49 39.04
C THR A 970 4.52 -2.11 39.67
N GLY A 971 3.67 -1.18 39.20
CA GLY A 971 3.56 0.17 39.74
C GLY A 971 2.99 0.24 41.17
N TRP A 972 2.43 -0.86 41.71
CA TRP A 972 1.94 -0.91 43.09
C TRP A 972 3.06 -1.27 44.08
N ILE A 973 4.21 -1.78 43.62
CA ILE A 973 5.24 -2.37 44.49
C ILE A 973 6.16 -1.30 45.08
N THR A 974 6.16 -1.17 46.40
CA THR A 974 7.18 -0.42 47.14
C THR A 974 8.45 -1.26 47.23
N ILE A 975 9.45 -0.98 46.39
CA ILE A 975 10.75 -1.68 46.35
C ILE A 975 11.41 -1.68 47.75
N ASN A 976 11.89 -2.83 48.20
CA ASN A 976 12.41 -3.07 49.56
C ASN A 976 11.42 -2.77 50.72
N GLY A 977 10.14 -2.52 50.43
CA GLY A 977 9.07 -2.31 51.39
C GLY A 977 8.25 -3.57 51.69
N THR A 978 7.28 -3.43 52.61
CA THR A 978 6.20 -4.40 52.81
C THR A 978 5.14 -4.23 51.73
N ASN A 979 4.74 -5.31 51.08
CA ASN A 979 3.80 -5.30 49.96
C ASN A 979 2.72 -6.37 50.21
N ASP A 980 1.83 -6.08 51.16
CA ASP A 980 0.75 -6.99 51.56
C ASP A 980 -0.46 -6.82 50.65
N LEU A 981 -0.55 -7.65 49.59
CA LEU A 981 -1.70 -7.72 48.69
C LEU A 981 -2.90 -8.34 49.43
N LEU A 982 -4.02 -7.63 49.45
CA LEU A 982 -5.30 -8.07 50.00
C LEU A 982 -6.26 -8.48 48.87
N TYR A 983 -6.81 -9.70 48.96
CA TYR A 983 -7.87 -10.21 48.08
C TYR A 983 -9.20 -10.34 48.83
N GLN A 984 -10.29 -9.90 48.18
CA GLN A 984 -11.65 -9.99 48.70
C GLN A 984 -12.62 -10.48 47.61
N GLY A 985 -13.54 -11.37 47.97
CA GLY A 985 -14.76 -11.63 47.18
C GLY A 985 -15.89 -10.75 47.69
N LEU A 986 -16.53 -10.00 46.81
CA LEU A 986 -17.57 -9.01 47.13
C LEU A 986 -18.83 -9.24 46.28
N TRP A 987 -19.90 -8.53 46.63
CA TRP A 987 -21.16 -8.49 45.90
C TRP A 987 -21.76 -7.10 46.06
N ASP A 988 -22.04 -6.42 44.95
CA ASP A 988 -22.42 -4.99 44.89
C ASP A 988 -21.49 -4.10 45.75
N GLY A 989 -20.17 -4.31 45.61
CA GLY A 989 -19.09 -3.62 46.29
C GLY A 989 -18.90 -3.99 47.78
N GLN A 990 -19.69 -4.91 48.34
CA GLN A 990 -19.75 -5.21 49.78
C GLN A 990 -19.39 -6.66 50.12
N GLN A 991 -19.05 -6.93 51.38
CA GLN A 991 -18.88 -8.30 51.86
C GLN A 991 -20.22 -9.04 51.84
N TYR A 992 -20.31 -10.11 51.06
CA TYR A 992 -21.52 -10.93 50.93
C TYR A 992 -22.00 -11.44 52.31
N THR A 993 -23.28 -11.23 52.63
CA THR A 993 -23.82 -11.44 54.00
C THR A 993 -24.51 -12.77 54.21
N GLU A 994 -24.83 -13.51 53.15
CA GLU A 994 -25.61 -14.73 53.23
C GLU A 994 -24.85 -15.87 53.91
N THR A 995 -25.58 -16.85 54.44
CA THR A 995 -25.03 -17.94 55.26
C THR A 995 -25.14 -19.32 54.60
N SER A 996 -25.43 -19.36 53.30
CA SER A 996 -25.52 -20.62 52.55
C SER A 996 -24.18 -21.36 52.48
N SER A 997 -24.25 -22.68 52.34
CA SER A 997 -23.09 -23.57 52.17
C SER A 997 -22.92 -24.10 50.75
N ASN A 998 -23.87 -23.79 49.85
CA ASN A 998 -23.87 -24.22 48.45
C ASN A 998 -23.03 -23.32 47.52
N PRO A 999 -23.07 -21.96 47.62
CA PRO A 999 -22.27 -21.09 46.76
C PRO A 999 -20.78 -21.40 46.90
N ASN A 1000 -20.07 -21.58 45.78
CA ASN A 1000 -18.65 -21.92 45.80
C ASN A 1000 -17.90 -21.22 44.66
N ILE A 1001 -16.96 -20.36 45.02
CA ILE A 1001 -16.03 -19.77 44.07
C ILE A 1001 -14.85 -20.72 43.88
N ARG A 1002 -14.56 -21.09 42.64
CA ARG A 1002 -13.32 -21.75 42.20
C ARG A 1002 -12.37 -20.66 41.73
N ALA A 1003 -11.61 -20.10 42.66
CA ALA A 1003 -10.51 -19.20 42.33
C ALA A 1003 -9.18 -19.94 42.51
N ASN A 1004 -8.31 -19.82 41.49
CA ASN A 1004 -6.88 -20.02 41.61
C ASN A 1004 -6.24 -18.70 41.19
N ILE A 1005 -5.53 -18.06 42.12
CA ILE A 1005 -4.94 -16.73 41.90
C ILE A 1005 -3.46 -16.84 42.22
N MET A 1006 -2.62 -16.38 41.31
CA MET A 1006 -1.16 -16.44 41.37
C MET A 1006 -0.57 -15.04 41.19
N ILE A 1007 0.64 -14.84 41.70
CA ILE A 1007 1.50 -13.71 41.30
C ILE A 1007 2.55 -14.28 40.37
N VAL A 1008 2.74 -13.67 39.20
CA VAL A 1008 3.78 -14.02 38.23
C VAL A 1008 4.76 -12.87 38.11
N TYR A 1009 6.04 -13.22 38.05
CA TYR A 1009 7.18 -12.31 37.98
C TYR A 1009 7.88 -12.49 36.64
N TYR A 1010 8.21 -11.37 36.00
CA TYR A 1010 8.81 -11.31 34.67
C TYR A 1010 10.18 -10.62 34.72
N GLU A 1011 11.11 -11.09 33.90
CA GLU A 1011 12.43 -10.47 33.66
C GLU A 1011 12.54 -10.09 32.18
N ASN A 1012 13.16 -8.95 31.87
CA ASN A 1012 13.42 -8.52 30.50
C ASN A 1012 14.75 -9.11 29.99
N ILE A 1013 14.68 -10.04 29.04
CA ILE A 1013 15.86 -10.72 28.50
C ILE A 1013 16.68 -9.84 27.54
N SER A 1014 16.09 -8.80 26.95
CA SER A 1014 16.81 -7.82 26.13
C SER A 1014 17.80 -7.00 26.97
N ASN A 1015 17.43 -6.63 28.21
CA ASN A 1015 18.33 -6.00 29.17
C ASN A 1015 19.51 -6.91 29.56
N ALA A 1016 19.34 -8.24 29.56
CA ALA A 1016 20.40 -9.19 29.90
C ALA A 1016 21.52 -9.23 28.82
N ALA A 1017 21.21 -8.93 27.56
CA ALA A 1017 22.21 -8.87 26.50
C ALA A 1017 23.26 -7.77 26.79
N LEU A 1018 22.83 -6.59 27.20
CA LEU A 1018 23.72 -5.48 27.58
C LEU A 1018 24.61 -5.83 28.78
N ALA A 1019 24.07 -6.54 29.77
CA ALA A 1019 24.82 -6.98 30.95
C ALA A 1019 25.97 -7.95 30.63
N SER A 1020 25.89 -8.71 29.52
CA SER A 1020 26.93 -9.66 29.10
C SER A 1020 28.17 -8.99 28.47
N SER A 1021 28.11 -7.70 28.15
CA SER A 1021 29.15 -6.97 27.40
C SER A 1021 30.34 -6.48 28.23
N GLN A 1022 30.31 -6.61 29.55
CA GLN A 1022 31.40 -6.18 30.44
C GLN A 1022 32.42 -7.30 30.69
N PRO A 1023 33.68 -7.18 30.22
CA PRO A 1023 34.68 -8.22 30.43
C PRO A 1023 35.18 -8.25 31.89
N ASP A 1024 35.03 -9.40 32.55
CA ASP A 1024 35.62 -9.66 33.87
C ASP A 1024 37.16 -9.51 33.81
N PRO A 1025 37.76 -8.60 34.60
CA PRO A 1025 39.20 -8.34 34.57
C PRO A 1025 40.06 -9.45 35.23
N THR A 1026 39.50 -10.61 35.61
CA THR A 1026 40.18 -11.60 36.50
C THR A 1026 40.40 -13.01 35.94
N SER A 1027 40.46 -13.21 34.61
CA SER A 1027 40.70 -14.56 34.01
C SER A 1027 41.81 -14.67 32.94
N VAL A 1028 42.96 -14.01 33.11
CA VAL A 1028 44.12 -14.20 32.22
C VAL A 1028 44.83 -15.56 32.46
N GLN A 1029 44.50 -16.59 31.68
CA GLN A 1029 45.26 -17.84 31.67
C GLN A 1029 45.52 -18.43 30.26
N ALA A 1030 46.37 -17.72 29.51
CA ALA A 1030 47.34 -18.23 28.53
C ALA A 1030 46.98 -19.43 27.62
N CYS A 1031 46.67 -19.13 26.36
CA CYS A 1031 47.07 -19.95 25.21
C CYS A 1031 48.08 -19.16 24.34
N GLN A 1032 49.16 -19.81 23.91
CA GLN A 1032 50.21 -19.19 23.08
C GLN A 1032 50.15 -19.70 21.63
N PRO A 1033 50.22 -18.80 20.64
CA PRO A 1033 50.81 -19.07 19.32
C PRO A 1033 52.32 -18.76 19.34
N SER A 1034 53.08 -19.43 18.48
CA SER A 1034 54.55 -19.30 18.40
C SER A 1034 55.03 -18.20 17.45
N ASP A 1035 56.16 -17.58 17.81
CA ASP A 1035 57.14 -16.85 16.98
C ASP A 1035 56.82 -16.61 15.48
N THR A 1036 56.80 -15.34 15.05
CA THR A 1036 58.02 -14.72 14.47
C THR A 1036 57.89 -13.23 14.12
N ALA A 1037 58.90 -12.46 14.56
CA ALA A 1037 59.58 -11.33 13.88
C ALA A 1037 58.86 -10.00 13.48
N HIS A 1038 59.58 -8.92 13.82
CA HIS A 1038 59.64 -7.58 13.16
C HIS A 1038 58.58 -6.49 13.45
N GLN A 1039 58.94 -5.68 14.44
CA GLN A 1039 58.79 -4.20 14.50
C GLN A 1039 59.41 -3.49 13.25
N PRO A 1040 59.15 -2.17 12.96
CA PRO A 1040 59.12 -1.09 13.96
C PRO A 1040 58.06 0.03 13.85
N SER A 1041 58.13 0.90 14.84
CA SER A 1041 57.25 2.03 15.21
C SER A 1041 57.49 3.36 14.47
N VAL A 1042 56.41 4.15 14.35
CA VAL A 1042 56.35 5.62 14.51
C VAL A 1042 55.00 5.92 15.19
N SER A 1043 54.76 6.69 16.28
CA SER A 1043 55.50 7.51 17.26
C SER A 1043 55.27 9.04 17.17
N GLU A 1044 54.68 9.60 18.24
CA GLU A 1044 54.44 11.04 18.51
C GLU A 1044 53.36 11.72 17.61
N GLY A 1045 52.57 12.70 18.09
CA GLY A 1045 52.46 13.28 19.44
C GLY A 1045 51.45 14.45 19.52
N SER A 1046 51.30 15.06 20.70
CA SER A 1046 50.41 16.21 21.07
C SER A 1046 48.89 16.00 20.87
N GLU A 1047 47.98 16.14 21.84
CA GLU A 1047 47.74 17.13 22.94
C GLU A 1047 46.80 18.30 22.55
N MET A 1048 45.76 18.50 23.38
CA MET A 1048 45.11 19.78 23.72
C MET A 1048 44.36 20.56 22.60
N TRP A 1049 43.11 21.03 22.80
CA TRP A 1049 42.50 21.61 24.00
C TRP A 1049 41.08 21.11 24.31
N ALA A 1050 40.61 21.42 25.54
CA ALA A 1050 39.20 21.39 25.92
C ALA A 1050 38.76 22.76 26.44
N ARG A 1051 37.53 23.18 26.07
CA ARG A 1051 36.64 24.16 26.73
C ARG A 1051 35.22 23.77 26.30
N ASP A 1052 34.23 23.48 27.16
CA ASP A 1052 33.85 24.02 28.48
C ASP A 1052 33.26 25.44 28.38
N GLU A 1053 31.93 25.58 28.38
CA GLU A 1053 31.17 25.82 29.63
C GLU A 1053 29.63 25.85 29.45
N ARG A 1054 28.92 25.49 30.54
CA ARG A 1054 27.56 25.92 30.98
C ARG A 1054 26.28 25.54 30.19
N ARG A 1055 25.54 24.62 30.82
CA ARG A 1055 24.09 24.65 31.12
C ARG A 1055 23.38 26.02 30.99
N ALA A 1056 22.13 25.96 30.52
CA ALA A 1056 20.99 26.69 31.09
C ALA A 1056 19.80 25.72 31.25
N SER A 1057 18.85 26.04 32.13
CA SER A 1057 17.63 25.24 32.38
C SER A 1057 16.52 26.15 32.89
N VAL A 1058 15.36 26.15 32.24
CA VAL A 1058 14.11 26.81 32.67
C VAL A 1058 12.94 25.89 32.32
N GLU A 1059 11.87 25.97 33.10
CA GLU A 1059 10.62 25.22 32.92
C GLU A 1059 9.76 25.77 31.77
N GLU A 1060 9.02 24.91 31.07
CA GLU A 1060 7.56 24.85 31.25
C GLU A 1060 7.08 23.38 31.14
#